data_AF-A0A117DRB2-F1
#
_entry.id   AF-A0A117DRB2-F1
#
_cell.length_a   1.000
_cell.length_b   1.000
_cell.length_c   1.000
_cell.angle_alpha   90.00
_cell.angle_beta   90.00
_cell.angle_gamma   90.00
#
_symmetry.space_group_name_H-M   'P 1'
#
loop_
_entity.id
_entity.type
_entity.pdbx_description
1 polymer ?
#
loop_
_entity_poly.entity_id
_entity_poly.type
_entity_poly.pdbx_seq_one_letter_code
_entity_poly.pdbx_strand_id
1 'polypeptide(L)'
;MRLTLQPTPEQASALSDTRAHVSRLMNSLLVQARRQPDTPTDDLLSAHPDAPALPHATRRAAAQAAQDARHNTRGGLKGESYWLDARSLRINPGTGHVTLWTLQGRCTIPTRLGNYQRHLLTTGRVQGGRVTQARNGDWYVNVQLDTPATTPTTPRRDPLATRIDQLEREGNFAQIVRLLRGRTLTPKQDGQLAIALLETSETDAGELRLLRAVDRPQPDARIFLGFSILAATRNGPANRLDFALRGLAASPDDFTRWWLSCSQGRALVELGRPVEGRDVIARVLAEIPVSEIRSRARALYFAQGVCAALDDFEGQDRYAREALRLFDLLGIFSEGLSLRLDLAYRTFFEGRPDEAFNMIDEVFRHASHLNGPRLAAAHLVTGEMLLLSERFDAALEHFDQMLAVQQRHGSDRLEAPARAFRAECLWRMGQMDWSGFERQIEALRPTQEFDHVTRAFYLGLMAFEMEDLTTAQREFEKVISGVALMDGFRLRSHAFLAYCRWAQGQELADASADLLDVMNQVGGELALAIDADRLASLYSACADQNLGAGAARRLSQRARPVLHLRLLGTWKARINEEEVQIRLRKARELLAFLVMHGPATRDQLITALWDGSARRELGSYLKQGLHALREALRPYLPVGTDPVPLMGGHYRLSEKLNVSCDASRLAQSLHSVQEPDEVVTSQTGTFLPDTDSEWASVLRDQLQRQLLTLIMGIGQEKQATQPEEAAQIYLRATQINPTFEPAWDAAAIAYDQAGLPHLAQQARLTLRHLLDEEFS
;
A
#
# COMPACT_ATOMS: atom_id res chain seq x y z
N MET A 1 -19.97 -49.60 33.55
CA MET A 1 -20.55 -50.94 33.81
C MET A 1 -22.05 -50.92 33.48
N ARG A 2 -22.57 -51.88 32.69
CA ARG A 2 -24.00 -51.94 32.31
C ARG A 2 -24.78 -52.86 33.26
N LEU A 3 -25.92 -52.39 33.78
CA LEU A 3 -26.84 -53.15 34.63
C LEU A 3 -28.23 -53.19 33.99
N THR A 4 -28.76 -54.38 33.70
CA THR A 4 -30.11 -54.54 33.14
C THR A 4 -31.15 -54.43 34.25
N LEU A 5 -32.12 -53.52 34.08
CA LEU A 5 -33.20 -53.27 35.01
C LEU A 5 -34.40 -54.17 34.67
N GLN A 6 -35.11 -54.64 35.68
CA GLN A 6 -36.33 -55.43 35.55
C GLN A 6 -37.52 -54.66 36.15
N PRO A 7 -37.96 -53.56 35.53
CA PRO A 7 -39.03 -52.72 36.06
C PRO A 7 -40.40 -53.41 35.99
N THR A 8 -41.27 -53.14 36.95
CA THR A 8 -42.72 -53.37 36.80
C THR A 8 -43.29 -52.45 35.71
N PRO A 9 -44.49 -52.72 35.17
CA PRO A 9 -45.12 -51.84 34.18
C PRO A 9 -45.22 -50.37 34.64
N GLU A 10 -45.55 -50.14 35.91
CA GLU A 10 -45.61 -48.80 36.52
C GLU A 10 -44.23 -48.13 36.55
N GLN A 11 -43.18 -48.86 36.98
CA GLN A 11 -41.81 -48.35 37.01
C GLN A 11 -41.27 -48.06 35.60
N ALA A 12 -41.61 -48.90 34.62
CA ALA A 12 -41.25 -48.69 33.22
C ALA A 12 -41.92 -47.43 32.65
N SER A 13 -43.18 -47.17 33.05
CA SER A 13 -43.88 -45.92 32.72
C SER A 13 -43.16 -44.71 33.33
N ALA A 14 -42.81 -44.74 34.62
CA ALA A 14 -42.09 -43.65 35.29
C ALA A 14 -40.73 -43.32 34.65
N LEU A 15 -39.99 -44.36 34.23
CA LEU A 15 -38.73 -44.23 33.48
C LEU A 15 -38.95 -43.59 32.10
N SER A 16 -39.99 -44.03 31.38
CA SER A 16 -40.35 -43.51 30.07
C SER A 16 -40.77 -42.04 30.13
N ASP A 17 -41.59 -41.66 31.12
CA ASP A 17 -42.05 -40.29 31.35
C ASP A 17 -40.88 -39.35 31.62
N THR A 18 -39.95 -39.79 32.48
CA THR A 18 -38.73 -39.03 32.80
C THR A 18 -37.87 -38.84 31.55
N ARG A 19 -37.67 -39.89 30.77
CA ARG A 19 -36.92 -39.82 29.51
C ARG A 19 -37.59 -38.87 28.50
N ALA A 20 -38.90 -38.99 28.32
CA ALA A 20 -39.66 -38.14 27.40
C ALA A 20 -39.58 -36.67 27.80
N HIS A 21 -39.66 -36.37 29.09
CA HIS A 21 -39.52 -35.01 29.61
C HIS A 21 -38.12 -34.44 29.37
N VAL A 22 -37.06 -35.21 29.63
CA VAL A 22 -35.68 -34.80 29.31
C VAL A 22 -35.49 -34.55 27.82
N SER A 23 -36.07 -35.41 26.96
CA SER A 23 -36.05 -35.22 25.51
C SER A 23 -36.71 -33.91 25.08
N ARG A 24 -37.86 -33.55 25.69
CA ARG A 24 -38.54 -32.27 25.42
C ARG A 24 -37.69 -31.08 25.84
N LEU A 25 -37.11 -31.13 27.04
CA LEU A 25 -36.21 -30.08 27.53
C LEU A 25 -35.02 -29.88 26.57
N MET A 26 -34.34 -30.96 26.18
CA MET A 26 -33.19 -30.90 25.26
C MET A 26 -33.55 -30.23 23.92
N ASN A 27 -34.70 -30.60 23.33
CA ASN A 27 -35.14 -30.02 22.08
C ASN A 27 -35.59 -28.57 22.22
N SER A 28 -36.26 -28.22 23.32
CA SER A 28 -36.64 -26.84 23.64
C SER A 28 -35.39 -25.95 23.78
N LEU A 29 -34.39 -26.41 24.54
CA LEU A 29 -33.11 -25.71 24.69
C LEU A 29 -32.37 -25.55 23.37
N LEU A 30 -32.36 -26.58 22.51
CA LEU A 30 -31.76 -26.49 21.19
C LEU A 30 -32.43 -25.43 20.31
N VAL A 31 -33.77 -25.33 20.36
CA VAL A 31 -34.53 -24.29 19.65
C VAL A 31 -34.20 -22.90 20.19
N GLN A 32 -34.17 -22.72 21.50
CA GLN A 32 -33.81 -21.44 22.13
C GLN A 32 -32.36 -21.03 21.79
N ALA A 33 -31.42 -21.98 21.88
CA ALA A 33 -30.03 -21.75 21.52
C ALA A 33 -29.89 -21.32 20.05
N ARG A 34 -30.66 -21.91 19.13
CA ARG A 34 -30.64 -21.47 17.71
C ARG A 34 -31.21 -20.07 17.50
N ARG A 35 -32.19 -19.66 18.30
CA ARG A 35 -32.79 -18.31 18.22
C ARG A 35 -31.91 -17.22 18.83
N GLN A 36 -31.07 -17.57 19.80
CA GLN A 36 -30.23 -16.62 20.54
C GLN A 36 -28.75 -17.05 20.48
N PRO A 37 -28.09 -17.03 19.30
CA PRO A 37 -26.78 -17.66 19.03
C PRO A 37 -25.65 -17.26 20.00
N ASP A 38 -25.74 -16.10 20.63
CA ASP A 38 -24.71 -15.57 21.52
C ASP A 38 -24.93 -15.92 23.00
N THR A 39 -26.10 -16.46 23.36
CA THR A 39 -26.41 -16.86 24.74
C THR A 39 -25.92 -18.29 25.02
N PRO A 40 -25.18 -18.53 26.11
CA PRO A 40 -24.82 -19.87 26.57
C PRO A 40 -26.05 -20.72 26.93
N THR A 41 -26.04 -22.01 26.59
CA THR A 41 -27.13 -22.94 26.94
C THR A 41 -27.32 -23.16 28.43
N ASP A 42 -26.30 -22.95 29.26
CA ASP A 42 -26.43 -23.04 30.72
C ASP A 42 -27.30 -21.89 31.29
N ASP A 43 -27.22 -20.71 30.68
CA ASP A 43 -28.07 -19.56 31.04
C ASP A 43 -29.51 -19.79 30.57
N LEU A 44 -29.69 -20.30 29.35
CA LEU A 44 -31.00 -20.70 28.82
C LEU A 44 -31.65 -21.79 29.66
N LEU A 45 -30.87 -22.77 30.11
CA LEU A 45 -31.31 -23.84 31.00
C LEU A 45 -31.77 -23.29 32.35
N SER A 46 -31.05 -22.30 32.91
CA SER A 46 -31.40 -21.69 34.20
C SER A 46 -32.72 -20.93 34.16
N ALA A 47 -33.07 -20.37 32.98
CA ALA A 47 -34.34 -19.68 32.74
C ALA A 47 -35.48 -20.62 32.31
N HIS A 48 -35.21 -21.91 32.03
CA HIS A 48 -36.19 -22.83 31.46
C HIS A 48 -37.15 -23.38 32.55
N PRO A 49 -38.48 -23.31 32.36
CA PRO A 49 -39.47 -23.68 33.40
C PRO A 49 -39.41 -25.14 33.83
N ASP A 50 -39.03 -26.04 32.92
CA ASP A 50 -38.90 -27.48 33.21
C ASP A 50 -37.58 -27.87 33.91
N ALA A 51 -36.60 -26.96 34.01
CA ALA A 51 -35.28 -27.30 34.55
C ALA A 51 -35.30 -27.67 36.06
N PRO A 52 -36.02 -26.96 36.96
CA PRO A 52 -36.00 -27.25 38.39
C PRO A 52 -36.50 -28.65 38.76
N ALA A 53 -37.34 -29.25 37.91
CA ALA A 53 -37.89 -30.59 38.12
C ALA A 53 -36.85 -31.72 37.96
N LEU A 54 -35.65 -31.44 37.43
CA LEU A 54 -34.65 -32.44 37.08
C LEU A 54 -33.37 -32.39 37.96
N PRO A 55 -32.74 -33.55 38.24
CA PRO A 55 -31.44 -33.61 38.89
C PRO A 55 -30.38 -32.80 38.15
N HIS A 56 -29.41 -32.28 38.90
CA HIS A 56 -28.36 -31.41 38.37
C HIS A 56 -27.56 -32.07 37.23
N ALA A 57 -27.18 -33.35 37.38
CA ALA A 57 -26.47 -34.08 36.31
C ALA A 57 -27.32 -34.24 35.03
N THR A 58 -28.64 -34.43 35.18
CA THR A 58 -29.57 -34.53 34.04
C THR A 58 -29.66 -33.20 33.30
N ARG A 59 -29.81 -32.10 34.05
CA ARG A 59 -29.84 -30.74 33.49
C ARG A 59 -28.58 -30.41 32.71
N ARG A 60 -27.40 -30.61 33.30
CA ARG A 60 -26.11 -30.34 32.63
C ARG A 60 -25.92 -31.16 31.37
N ALA A 61 -26.29 -32.45 31.41
CA ALA A 61 -26.22 -33.29 30.22
C ALA A 61 -27.14 -32.80 29.10
N ALA A 62 -28.32 -32.29 29.44
CA ALA A 62 -29.27 -31.72 28.47
C ALA A 62 -28.73 -30.42 27.85
N ALA A 63 -28.18 -29.51 28.65
CA ALA A 63 -27.59 -28.26 28.15
C ALA A 63 -26.37 -28.52 27.24
N GLN A 64 -25.46 -29.42 27.63
CA GLN A 64 -24.31 -29.79 26.82
C GLN A 64 -24.73 -30.38 25.47
N ALA A 65 -25.71 -31.29 25.45
CA ALA A 65 -26.20 -31.88 24.22
C ALA A 65 -26.85 -30.85 23.28
N ALA A 66 -27.55 -29.85 23.83
CA ALA A 66 -28.08 -28.73 23.05
C ALA A 66 -26.96 -27.84 22.48
N GLN A 67 -25.92 -27.56 23.26
CA GLN A 67 -24.76 -26.77 22.83
C GLN A 67 -24.04 -27.43 21.65
N ASP A 68 -23.73 -28.72 21.77
CA ASP A 68 -23.00 -29.47 20.76
C ASP A 68 -23.78 -29.56 19.43
N ALA A 69 -25.11 -29.63 19.51
CA ALA A 69 -25.99 -29.78 18.35
C ALA A 69 -26.42 -28.45 17.69
N ARG A 70 -26.11 -27.30 18.30
CA ARG A 70 -26.58 -25.98 17.88
C ARG A 70 -26.24 -25.65 16.42
N HIS A 71 -25.01 -25.95 16.00
CA HIS A 71 -24.48 -25.61 14.67
C HIS A 71 -24.43 -26.78 13.67
N ASN A 72 -24.38 -28.02 14.15
CA ASN A 72 -23.97 -29.16 13.33
C ASN A 72 -25.07 -30.18 13.02
N THR A 73 -26.25 -30.08 13.66
CA THR A 73 -27.29 -31.12 13.54
C THR A 73 -28.51 -30.62 12.77
N ARG A 74 -28.81 -31.21 11.60
CA ARG A 74 -30.12 -31.01 10.93
C ARG A 74 -31.17 -31.91 11.60
N GLY A 75 -32.07 -31.31 12.38
CA GLY A 75 -33.13 -32.01 13.12
C GLY A 75 -33.11 -31.77 14.63
N GLY A 76 -33.93 -32.53 15.37
CA GLY A 76 -34.00 -32.52 16.83
C GLY A 76 -33.10 -33.59 17.48
N LEU A 77 -32.85 -33.44 18.78
CA LEU A 77 -32.10 -34.39 19.61
C LEU A 77 -32.95 -35.61 19.96
N LYS A 78 -32.38 -36.80 19.79
CA LYS A 78 -33.01 -38.07 20.18
C LYS A 78 -32.80 -38.31 21.68
N GLY A 79 -33.84 -38.14 22.49
CA GLY A 79 -33.79 -38.40 23.94
C GLY A 79 -33.87 -39.89 24.30
N GLU A 80 -32.92 -40.69 23.82
CA GLU A 80 -32.90 -42.14 24.09
C GLU A 80 -32.42 -42.48 25.52
N SER A 81 -31.83 -41.51 26.21
CA SER A 81 -31.21 -41.70 27.53
C SER A 81 -31.19 -40.43 28.37
N TYR A 82 -31.03 -40.58 29.68
CA TYR A 82 -30.80 -39.46 30.61
C TYR A 82 -29.76 -39.82 31.68
N TRP A 83 -29.09 -38.81 32.23
CA TRP A 83 -27.99 -38.95 33.18
C TRP A 83 -28.41 -38.69 34.62
N LEU A 84 -27.91 -39.49 35.56
CA LEU A 84 -28.11 -39.32 37.00
C LEU A 84 -26.76 -39.30 37.73
N ASP A 85 -26.66 -38.50 38.78
CA ASP A 85 -25.50 -38.46 39.70
C ASP A 85 -25.62 -39.50 40.82
N ALA A 86 -24.57 -39.63 41.63
CA ALA A 86 -24.54 -40.51 42.80
C ALA A 86 -25.61 -40.21 43.88
N ARG A 87 -26.25 -39.03 43.86
CA ARG A 87 -27.37 -38.70 44.78
C ARG A 87 -28.71 -39.21 44.25
N SER A 88 -28.81 -39.31 42.94
CA SER A 88 -30.02 -39.68 42.19
C SER A 88 -29.99 -41.12 41.67
N LEU A 89 -28.85 -41.80 41.79
CA LEU A 89 -28.65 -43.22 41.48
C LEU A 89 -27.93 -43.92 42.62
N ARG A 90 -28.53 -44.96 43.19
CA ARG A 90 -27.95 -45.84 44.21
C ARG A 90 -28.10 -47.28 43.79
N ILE A 91 -27.10 -48.10 44.09
CA ILE A 91 -27.08 -49.52 43.75
C ILE A 91 -26.77 -50.28 45.01
N ASN A 92 -27.60 -51.28 45.35
CA ASN A 92 -27.36 -52.17 46.47
C ASN A 92 -26.90 -53.54 45.94
N PRO A 93 -25.60 -53.87 46.05
CA PRO A 93 -25.06 -55.12 45.52
C PRO A 93 -25.58 -56.36 46.26
N GLY A 94 -25.91 -56.21 47.55
CA GLY A 94 -26.38 -57.30 48.41
C GLY A 94 -27.82 -57.72 48.10
N THR A 95 -28.69 -56.77 47.80
CA THR A 95 -30.08 -57.06 47.43
C THR A 95 -30.31 -57.14 45.92
N GLY A 96 -29.35 -56.73 45.09
CA GLY A 96 -29.52 -56.73 43.62
C GLY A 96 -30.54 -55.70 43.13
N HIS A 97 -30.66 -54.55 43.80
CA HIS A 97 -31.59 -53.49 43.42
C HIS A 97 -30.87 -52.19 43.03
N VAL A 98 -31.44 -51.46 42.07
CA VAL A 98 -31.04 -50.10 41.69
C VAL A 98 -32.15 -49.15 42.09
N THR A 99 -31.84 -48.19 42.96
CA THR A 99 -32.72 -47.07 43.27
C THR A 99 -32.32 -45.87 42.42
N LEU A 100 -33.23 -45.39 41.59
CA LEU A 100 -33.00 -44.25 40.71
C LEU A 100 -34.11 -43.20 40.84
N TRP A 101 -33.78 -41.96 40.52
CA TRP A 101 -34.74 -40.87 40.50
C TRP A 101 -35.55 -40.84 39.18
N THR A 102 -36.83 -40.52 39.30
CA THR A 102 -37.78 -40.27 38.20
C THR A 102 -38.67 -39.07 38.55
N LEU A 103 -39.41 -38.55 37.57
CA LEU A 103 -40.43 -37.50 37.81
C LEU A 103 -41.54 -37.94 38.77
N GLN A 104 -41.82 -39.25 38.84
CA GLN A 104 -42.82 -39.81 39.76
C GLN A 104 -42.22 -40.15 41.13
N GLY A 105 -40.98 -39.75 41.41
CA GLY A 105 -40.25 -40.04 42.65
C GLY A 105 -39.15 -41.09 42.47
N ARG A 106 -38.64 -41.63 43.58
CA ARG A 106 -37.58 -42.64 43.54
C ARG A 106 -38.17 -44.03 43.28
N CYS A 107 -37.67 -44.70 42.25
CA CYS A 107 -38.03 -46.08 41.92
C CYS A 107 -36.90 -47.02 42.35
N THR A 108 -37.23 -48.11 43.05
CA THR A 108 -36.29 -49.19 43.37
C THR A 108 -36.62 -50.39 42.49
N ILE A 109 -35.69 -50.73 41.59
CA ILE A 109 -35.90 -51.66 40.50
C ILE A 109 -34.91 -52.83 40.64
N PRO A 110 -35.37 -54.09 40.60
CA PRO A 110 -34.47 -55.23 40.63
C PRO A 110 -33.58 -55.26 39.39
N THR A 111 -32.34 -55.72 39.55
CA THR A 111 -31.37 -55.85 38.47
C THR A 111 -30.63 -57.18 38.56
N ARG A 112 -30.27 -57.74 37.40
CA ARG A 112 -29.44 -58.96 37.35
C ARG A 112 -27.98 -58.57 37.54
N LEU A 113 -27.40 -58.93 38.69
CA LEU A 113 -25.97 -58.76 38.99
C LEU A 113 -25.24 -60.11 38.91
N GLY A 114 -24.23 -60.20 38.05
CA GLY A 114 -23.26 -61.29 38.08
C GLY A 114 -22.23 -61.11 39.20
N ASN A 115 -21.50 -62.18 39.56
CA ASN A 115 -20.51 -62.16 40.65
C ASN A 115 -19.42 -61.09 40.43
N TYR A 116 -18.99 -60.89 39.18
CA TYR A 116 -18.03 -59.85 38.82
C TYR A 116 -18.59 -58.43 39.03
N GLN A 117 -19.85 -58.19 38.66
CA GLN A 117 -20.50 -56.88 38.84
C GLN A 117 -20.71 -56.57 40.33
N ARG A 118 -21.04 -57.58 41.15
CA ARG A 118 -21.12 -57.43 42.60
C ARG A 118 -19.76 -57.03 43.18
N HIS A 119 -18.70 -57.74 42.80
CA HIS A 119 -17.34 -57.43 43.24
C HIS A 119 -16.96 -55.98 42.89
N LEU A 120 -17.15 -55.55 41.64
CA LEU A 120 -16.84 -54.18 41.19
C LEU A 120 -17.65 -53.10 41.93
N LEU A 121 -18.91 -53.37 42.24
CA LEU A 121 -19.76 -52.43 42.99
C LEU A 121 -19.41 -52.37 44.48
N THR A 122 -18.83 -53.43 45.04
CA THR A 122 -18.35 -53.47 46.42
C THR A 122 -16.99 -52.80 46.55
N THR A 123 -16.13 -52.86 45.52
CA THR A 123 -14.77 -52.28 45.55
C THR A 123 -14.68 -50.86 44.96
N GLY A 124 -15.63 -50.44 44.12
CA GLY A 124 -15.64 -49.14 43.46
C GLY A 124 -16.74 -48.21 43.96
N ARG A 125 -16.49 -46.89 43.94
CA ARG A 125 -17.51 -45.90 44.33
C ARG A 125 -18.37 -45.51 43.12
N VAL A 126 -19.70 -45.62 43.23
CA VAL A 126 -20.62 -45.18 42.16
C VAL A 126 -20.65 -43.66 42.07
N GLN A 127 -20.29 -43.10 40.91
CA GLN A 127 -20.32 -41.64 40.67
C GLN A 127 -21.63 -41.17 40.01
N GLY A 128 -22.35 -42.10 39.38
CA GLY A 128 -23.58 -41.83 38.65
C GLY A 128 -23.80 -42.84 37.54
N GLY A 129 -24.72 -42.56 36.64
CA GLY A 129 -24.95 -43.43 35.49
C GLY A 129 -25.96 -42.89 34.50
N ARG A 130 -25.92 -43.47 33.29
CA ARG A 130 -26.83 -43.15 32.20
C ARG A 130 -27.93 -44.21 32.10
N VAL A 131 -29.19 -43.80 32.29
CA VAL A 131 -30.37 -44.66 32.12
C VAL A 131 -30.76 -44.64 30.66
N THR A 132 -30.98 -45.81 30.06
CA THR A 132 -31.25 -45.96 28.62
C THR A 132 -32.27 -47.07 28.39
N GLN A 133 -33.15 -46.87 27.39
CA GLN A 133 -34.03 -47.92 26.88
C GLN A 133 -33.45 -48.47 25.57
N ALA A 134 -33.23 -49.77 25.50
CA ALA A 134 -32.81 -50.45 24.29
C ALA A 134 -33.95 -50.53 23.27
N ARG A 135 -33.63 -50.80 22.00
CA ARG A 135 -34.61 -50.95 20.91
C ARG A 135 -35.60 -52.10 21.13
N ASN A 136 -35.22 -53.11 21.90
CA ASN A 136 -36.07 -54.24 22.28
C ASN A 136 -36.97 -53.95 23.49
N GLY A 137 -36.99 -52.71 24.00
CA GLY A 137 -37.80 -52.29 25.15
C GLY A 137 -37.12 -52.42 26.52
N ASP A 138 -35.98 -53.12 26.60
CA ASP A 138 -35.27 -53.34 27.86
C ASP A 138 -34.67 -52.07 28.44
N TRP A 139 -34.78 -51.91 29.76
CA TRP A 139 -34.14 -50.82 30.48
C TRP A 139 -32.79 -51.24 31.04
N TYR A 140 -31.80 -50.36 30.95
CA TYR A 140 -30.51 -50.57 31.61
C TYR A 140 -29.90 -49.25 32.08
N VAL A 141 -29.03 -49.35 33.08
CA VAL A 141 -28.21 -48.24 33.56
C VAL A 141 -26.73 -48.53 33.32
N ASN A 142 -26.06 -47.60 32.65
CA ASN A 142 -24.62 -47.60 32.47
C ASN A 142 -23.99 -46.80 33.61
N VAL A 143 -23.53 -47.52 34.64
CA VAL A 143 -22.95 -47.01 35.88
C VAL A 143 -21.49 -46.64 35.67
N GLN A 144 -21.11 -45.45 36.16
CA GLN A 144 -19.72 -45.01 36.28
C GLN A 144 -19.20 -45.32 37.68
N LEU A 145 -18.09 -46.07 37.74
CA LEU A 145 -17.42 -46.44 38.98
C LEU A 145 -16.09 -45.69 39.06
N ASP A 146 -15.78 -45.19 40.26
CA ASP A 146 -14.47 -44.70 40.65
C ASP A 146 -13.67 -45.91 41.16
N THR A 147 -12.80 -46.46 40.32
CA THR A 147 -11.85 -47.49 40.75
C THR A 147 -10.59 -46.81 41.26
N PRO A 148 -10.12 -47.11 42.49
CA PRO A 148 -8.82 -46.62 42.95
C PRO A 148 -7.73 -47.23 42.05
N ALA A 149 -7.11 -46.39 41.23
CA ALA A 149 -6.08 -46.80 40.29
C ALA A 149 -4.80 -47.22 41.06
N THR A 150 -4.41 -48.48 40.92
CA THR A 150 -3.06 -48.93 41.23
C THR A 150 -2.20 -48.78 39.97
N THR A 151 -1.05 -48.12 40.13
CA THR A 151 0.07 -47.91 39.19
C THR A 151 -0.12 -46.89 38.04
N PRO A 152 0.96 -46.18 37.65
CA PRO A 152 0.94 -44.76 37.36
C PRO A 152 0.75 -44.51 35.87
N THR A 153 -0.40 -43.94 35.52
CA THR A 153 -0.59 -43.32 34.21
C THR A 153 0.13 -41.99 34.17
N THR A 154 0.93 -41.82 33.11
CA THR A 154 1.21 -40.58 32.39
C THR A 154 0.26 -39.42 32.78
N PRO A 155 0.78 -38.21 33.06
CA PRO A 155 -0.02 -37.11 33.57
C PRO A 155 -1.24 -36.89 32.70
N ARG A 156 -2.40 -36.81 33.36
CA ARG A 156 -3.70 -36.54 32.77
C ARG A 156 -3.59 -35.24 31.95
N ARG A 157 -3.44 -35.36 30.62
CA ARG A 157 -3.28 -34.22 29.70
C ARG A 157 -4.45 -33.26 29.91
N ASP A 158 -4.13 -32.00 30.21
CA ASP A 158 -5.10 -30.91 30.25
C ASP A 158 -5.74 -30.78 28.85
N PRO A 159 -7.06 -31.02 28.71
CA PRO A 159 -7.76 -30.88 27.42
C PRO A 159 -7.65 -29.45 26.87
N LEU A 160 -7.56 -28.46 27.78
CA LEU A 160 -7.38 -27.06 27.41
C LEU A 160 -6.01 -26.84 26.77
N ALA A 161 -4.94 -27.42 27.33
CA ALA A 161 -3.59 -27.30 26.77
C ALA A 161 -3.50 -27.87 25.35
N THR A 162 -4.13 -29.03 25.10
CA THR A 162 -4.15 -29.62 23.74
C THR A 162 -4.93 -28.74 22.76
N ARG A 163 -6.05 -28.15 23.20
CA ARG A 163 -6.81 -27.22 22.37
C ARG A 163 -6.07 -25.91 22.12
N ILE A 164 -5.35 -25.36 23.10
CA ILE A 164 -4.55 -24.14 22.93
C ILE A 164 -3.41 -24.37 21.94
N ASP A 165 -2.68 -25.49 22.06
CA ASP A 165 -1.63 -25.86 21.11
C ASP A 165 -2.18 -25.99 19.68
N GLN A 166 -3.37 -26.58 19.53
CA GLN A 166 -4.04 -26.66 18.24
C GLN A 166 -4.44 -25.26 17.72
N LEU A 167 -5.03 -24.41 18.56
CA LEU A 167 -5.40 -23.04 18.19
C LEU A 167 -4.18 -22.19 17.79
N GLU A 168 -3.05 -22.39 18.47
CA GLU A 168 -1.78 -21.71 18.16
C GLU A 168 -1.29 -22.13 16.76
N ARG A 169 -1.31 -23.43 16.46
CA ARG A 169 -0.97 -23.97 15.14
C ARG A 169 -1.94 -23.49 14.06
N GLU A 170 -3.23 -23.41 14.35
CA GLU A 170 -4.28 -22.90 13.45
C GLU A 170 -4.23 -21.37 13.26
N GLY A 171 -3.57 -20.64 14.18
CA GLY A 171 -3.49 -19.17 14.13
C GLY A 171 -4.67 -18.43 14.71
N ASN A 172 -5.50 -19.12 15.49
CA ASN A 172 -6.68 -18.54 16.10
C ASN A 172 -6.33 -17.84 17.42
N PHE A 173 -5.53 -16.78 17.32
CA PHE A 173 -4.98 -16.04 18.45
C PHE A 173 -6.06 -15.35 19.29
N ALA A 174 -7.12 -14.84 18.66
CA ALA A 174 -8.26 -14.25 19.37
C ALA A 174 -8.90 -15.26 20.36
N GLN A 175 -9.03 -16.53 19.95
CA GLN A 175 -9.54 -17.57 20.83
C GLN A 175 -8.56 -17.93 21.95
N ILE A 176 -7.25 -17.88 21.69
CA ILE A 176 -6.21 -18.07 22.74
C ILE A 176 -6.31 -16.96 23.78
N VAL A 177 -6.37 -15.70 23.35
CA VAL A 177 -6.56 -14.54 24.24
C VAL A 177 -7.80 -14.77 25.13
N ARG A 178 -8.94 -15.11 24.53
CA ARG A 178 -10.18 -15.38 25.26
C ARG A 178 -10.05 -16.53 26.28
N LEU A 179 -9.33 -17.59 25.94
CA LEU A 179 -9.19 -18.78 26.79
C LEU A 179 -8.18 -18.59 27.93
N LEU A 180 -7.15 -17.77 27.74
CA LEU A 180 -6.04 -17.62 28.69
C LEU A 180 -6.11 -16.35 29.54
N ARG A 181 -6.81 -15.31 29.09
CA ARG A 181 -6.94 -14.05 29.82
C ARG A 181 -7.56 -14.26 31.21
N GLY A 182 -6.93 -13.65 32.23
CA GLY A 182 -7.41 -13.69 33.62
C GLY A 182 -7.16 -15.01 34.35
N ARG A 183 -6.39 -15.95 33.78
CA ARG A 183 -6.07 -17.24 34.40
C ARG A 183 -4.63 -17.29 34.92
N THR A 184 -4.37 -18.18 35.86
CA THR A 184 -3.01 -18.57 36.24
C THR A 184 -2.42 -19.43 35.13
N LEU A 185 -1.32 -18.99 34.54
CA LEU A 185 -0.74 -19.61 33.34
C LEU A 185 0.55 -20.35 33.65
N THR A 186 0.76 -21.48 32.96
CA THR A 186 2.08 -22.11 32.84
C THR A 186 3.02 -21.23 32.01
N PRO A 187 4.36 -21.38 32.10
CA PRO A 187 5.30 -20.61 31.27
C PRO A 187 5.00 -20.67 29.77
N LYS A 188 4.63 -21.85 29.25
CA LYS A 188 4.22 -22.04 27.86
C LYS A 188 2.96 -21.23 27.52
N GLN A 189 1.90 -21.35 28.32
CA GLN A 189 0.65 -20.61 28.11
C GLN A 189 0.86 -19.10 28.23
N ASP A 190 1.81 -18.68 29.07
CA ASP A 190 2.19 -17.29 29.21
C ASP A 190 2.81 -16.74 27.92
N GLY A 191 3.70 -17.51 27.30
CA GLY A 191 4.25 -17.20 25.97
C GLY A 191 3.21 -17.25 24.85
N GLN A 192 2.31 -18.25 24.87
CA GLN A 192 1.20 -18.35 23.91
C GLN A 192 0.27 -17.14 24.00
N LEU A 193 -0.07 -16.69 25.21
CA LEU A 193 -0.87 -15.49 25.41
C LEU A 193 -0.12 -14.24 24.97
N ALA A 194 1.18 -14.13 25.27
CA ALA A 194 1.98 -12.98 24.84
C ALA A 194 2.02 -12.84 23.30
N ILE A 195 2.31 -13.91 22.57
CA ILE A 195 2.27 -13.92 21.10
C ILE A 195 0.86 -13.62 20.59
N ALA A 196 -0.17 -14.23 21.20
CA ALA A 196 -1.54 -14.01 20.78
C ALA A 196 -1.98 -12.54 20.93
N LEU A 197 -1.55 -11.85 22.00
CA LEU A 197 -1.80 -10.42 22.19
C LEU A 197 -1.11 -9.57 21.10
N LEU A 198 0.14 -9.89 20.74
CA LEU A 198 0.83 -9.20 19.66
C LEU A 198 0.11 -9.37 18.31
N GLU A 199 -0.28 -10.60 17.98
CA GLU A 199 -0.97 -10.94 16.73
C GLU A 199 -2.40 -10.34 16.66
N THR A 200 -3.06 -10.11 17.81
CA THR A 200 -4.36 -9.42 17.88
C THR A 200 -4.21 -7.90 18.04
N SER A 201 -3.03 -7.33 17.77
CA SER A 201 -2.74 -5.89 17.87
C SER A 201 -2.89 -5.28 19.26
N GLU A 202 -2.85 -6.08 20.33
CA GLU A 202 -2.75 -5.61 21.72
C GLU A 202 -1.27 -5.52 22.14
N THR A 203 -0.49 -4.75 21.37
CA THR A 203 0.99 -4.72 21.43
C THR A 203 1.51 -4.39 22.82
N ASP A 204 1.00 -3.35 23.47
CA ASP A 204 1.45 -2.92 24.80
C ASP A 204 1.22 -4.01 25.85
N ALA A 205 0.05 -4.66 25.82
CA ALA A 205 -0.27 -5.76 26.73
C ALA A 205 0.62 -6.98 26.49
N GLY A 206 0.91 -7.27 25.22
CA GLY A 206 1.86 -8.32 24.82
C GLY A 206 3.26 -8.04 25.34
N GLU A 207 3.79 -6.84 25.10
CA GLU A 207 5.14 -6.43 25.52
C GLU A 207 5.31 -6.46 27.05
N LEU A 208 4.38 -5.87 27.79
CA LEU A 208 4.41 -5.87 29.25
C LEU A 208 4.45 -7.29 29.83
N ARG A 209 3.80 -8.23 29.13
CA ARG A 209 3.81 -9.65 29.50
C ARG A 209 5.13 -10.32 29.18
N LEU A 210 5.74 -10.03 28.03
CA LEU A 210 7.07 -10.52 27.66
C LEU A 210 8.13 -10.05 28.65
N LEU A 211 8.13 -8.76 29.00
CA LEU A 211 9.05 -8.17 29.99
C LEU A 211 8.94 -8.84 31.36
N ARG A 212 7.73 -9.17 31.82
CA ARG A 212 7.55 -9.89 33.10
C ARG A 212 7.98 -11.36 33.03
N ALA A 213 7.85 -11.98 31.86
CA ALA A 213 8.11 -13.40 31.69
C ALA A 213 9.60 -13.71 31.44
N VAL A 214 10.37 -12.75 30.93
CA VAL A 214 11.80 -12.92 30.62
C VAL A 214 12.67 -13.10 31.85
N ASP A 215 12.31 -12.46 32.96
CA ASP A 215 13.05 -12.51 34.24
C ASP A 215 12.85 -13.82 35.00
N ARG A 216 12.05 -14.76 34.47
CA ARG A 216 11.88 -16.08 35.09
C ARG A 216 13.16 -16.90 34.94
N PRO A 217 13.48 -17.82 35.87
CA PRO A 217 14.70 -18.63 35.80
C PRO A 217 14.85 -19.46 34.52
N GLN A 218 13.72 -19.87 33.92
CA GLN A 218 13.66 -20.59 32.65
C GLN A 218 12.48 -20.04 31.83
N PRO A 219 12.70 -18.98 31.05
CA PRO A 219 11.67 -18.43 30.17
C PRO A 219 11.39 -19.38 29.01
N ASP A 220 10.12 -19.52 28.63
CA ASP A 220 9.72 -20.32 27.46
C ASP A 220 10.27 -19.68 26.18
N ALA A 221 10.67 -20.50 25.19
CA ALA A 221 11.21 -20.02 23.93
C ALA A 221 10.27 -19.04 23.19
N ARG A 222 8.96 -19.16 23.39
CA ARG A 222 7.94 -18.23 22.85
C ARG A 222 8.09 -16.79 23.35
N ILE A 223 8.68 -16.59 24.54
CA ILE A 223 8.96 -15.24 25.06
C ILE A 223 9.98 -14.55 24.16
N PHE A 224 11.05 -15.24 23.80
CA PHE A 224 12.06 -14.71 22.89
C PHE A 224 11.53 -14.54 21.47
N LEU A 225 10.66 -15.45 21.01
CA LEU A 225 9.95 -15.27 19.76
C LEU A 225 9.09 -13.99 19.76
N GLY A 226 8.37 -13.72 20.85
CA GLY A 226 7.61 -12.48 21.02
C GLY A 226 8.48 -11.22 20.96
N PHE A 227 9.65 -11.23 21.63
CA PHE A 227 10.61 -10.12 21.51
C PHE A 227 11.18 -9.98 20.10
N SER A 228 11.43 -11.10 19.40
CA SER A 228 11.87 -11.08 18.01
C SER A 228 10.82 -10.43 17.09
N ILE A 229 9.53 -10.72 17.31
CA ILE A 229 8.41 -10.08 16.60
C ILE A 229 8.36 -8.56 16.91
N LEU A 230 8.47 -8.16 18.19
CA LEU A 230 8.51 -6.75 18.57
C LEU A 230 9.70 -6.02 17.95
N ALA A 231 10.89 -6.63 17.97
CA ALA A 231 12.08 -6.06 17.35
C ALA A 231 11.90 -5.85 15.84
N ALA A 232 11.21 -6.76 15.15
CA ALA A 232 10.86 -6.59 13.73
C ALA A 232 9.93 -5.38 13.51
N THR A 233 8.97 -5.14 14.41
CA THR A 233 8.09 -3.96 14.30
C THR A 233 8.80 -2.63 14.57
N ARG A 234 9.89 -2.66 15.34
CA ARG A 234 10.71 -1.49 15.73
C ARG A 234 11.96 -1.29 14.85
N ASN A 235 12.04 -2.00 13.73
CA ASN A 235 13.18 -1.96 12.81
C ASN A 235 14.55 -2.21 13.49
N GLY A 236 14.60 -3.17 14.42
CA GLY A 236 15.82 -3.56 15.14
C GLY A 236 16.32 -4.93 14.71
N PRO A 237 16.92 -5.10 13.52
CA PRO A 237 17.29 -6.42 12.99
C PRO A 237 18.35 -7.14 13.83
N ALA A 238 19.28 -6.40 14.45
CA ALA A 238 20.26 -6.96 15.39
C ALA A 238 19.58 -7.55 16.64
N ASN A 239 18.65 -6.81 17.25
CA ASN A 239 17.87 -7.29 18.40
C ASN A 239 16.98 -8.46 18.01
N ARG A 240 16.37 -8.42 16.82
CA ARG A 240 15.58 -9.52 16.28
C ARG A 240 16.39 -10.81 16.17
N LEU A 241 17.63 -10.72 15.68
CA LEU A 241 18.57 -11.83 15.57
C LEU A 241 18.96 -12.37 16.96
N ASP A 242 19.35 -11.50 17.90
CA ASP A 242 19.69 -11.89 19.26
C ASP A 242 18.57 -12.67 19.93
N PHE A 243 17.35 -12.13 19.91
CA PHE A 243 16.19 -12.81 20.48
C PHE A 243 15.86 -14.12 19.77
N ALA A 244 15.99 -14.20 18.44
CA ALA A 244 15.78 -15.45 17.72
C ALA A 244 16.78 -16.53 18.17
N LEU A 245 18.06 -16.19 18.31
CA LEU A 245 19.10 -17.11 18.76
C LEU A 245 18.92 -17.55 20.22
N ARG A 246 18.55 -16.63 21.11
CA ARG A 246 18.22 -16.94 22.51
C ARG A 246 17.02 -17.86 22.62
N GLY A 247 16.00 -17.66 21.79
CA GLY A 247 14.85 -18.55 21.68
C GLY A 247 15.24 -19.96 21.22
N LEU A 248 16.14 -20.07 20.23
CA LEU A 248 16.63 -21.36 19.74
C LEU A 248 17.45 -22.10 20.81
N ALA A 249 18.21 -21.38 21.64
CA ALA A 249 18.95 -21.95 22.77
C ALA A 249 18.04 -22.40 23.93
N ALA A 250 16.82 -21.87 24.02
CA ALA A 250 15.85 -22.17 25.08
C ALA A 250 15.07 -23.49 24.87
N SER A 251 15.61 -24.44 24.10
CA SER A 251 15.00 -25.76 23.82
C SER A 251 13.53 -25.70 23.34
N PRO A 252 13.23 -24.97 22.25
CA PRO A 252 11.88 -24.82 21.73
C PRO A 252 11.27 -26.14 21.25
N ASP A 253 9.93 -26.23 21.28
CA ASP A 253 9.22 -27.24 20.49
C ASP A 253 9.39 -26.98 18.97
N ASP A 254 9.13 -27.99 18.14
CA ASP A 254 9.36 -27.88 16.68
C ASP A 254 8.66 -26.68 16.05
N PHE A 255 7.41 -26.42 16.45
CA PHE A 255 6.63 -25.30 15.92
C PHE A 255 7.29 -23.95 16.22
N THR A 256 7.70 -23.73 17.47
CA THR A 256 8.36 -22.51 17.91
C THR A 256 9.76 -22.38 17.28
N ARG A 257 10.46 -23.51 17.15
CA ARG A 257 11.79 -23.58 16.53
C ARG A 257 11.76 -23.13 15.08
N TRP A 258 10.80 -23.61 14.28
CA TRP A 258 10.65 -23.18 12.88
C TRP A 258 10.40 -21.67 12.76
N TRP A 259 9.56 -21.10 13.61
CA TRP A 259 9.32 -19.64 13.62
C TRP A 259 10.55 -18.83 14.02
N LEU A 260 11.27 -19.27 15.04
CA LEU A 260 12.51 -18.62 15.45
C LEU A 260 13.56 -18.66 14.34
N SER A 261 13.71 -19.79 13.66
CA SER A 261 14.62 -19.91 12.50
C SER A 261 14.16 -19.06 11.32
N CYS A 262 12.85 -18.94 11.07
CA CYS A 262 12.34 -17.99 10.07
C CYS A 262 12.68 -16.54 10.43
N SER A 263 12.51 -16.17 11.70
CA SER A 263 12.86 -14.83 12.19
C SER A 263 14.37 -14.57 12.10
N GLN A 264 15.20 -15.57 12.42
CA GLN A 264 16.66 -15.54 12.23
C GLN A 264 17.02 -15.30 10.77
N GLY A 265 16.45 -16.07 9.85
CA GLY A 265 16.71 -15.94 8.41
C GLY A 265 16.40 -14.54 7.90
N ARG A 266 15.26 -13.97 8.31
CA ARG A 266 14.89 -12.60 7.96
C ARG A 266 15.81 -11.54 8.58
N ALA A 267 16.19 -11.71 9.85
CA ALA A 267 17.11 -10.78 10.50
C ALA A 267 18.50 -10.78 9.83
N LEU A 268 18.97 -11.95 9.36
CA LEU A 268 20.21 -12.06 8.58
C LEU A 268 20.12 -11.30 7.26
N VAL A 269 19.00 -11.41 6.54
CA VAL A 269 18.75 -10.62 5.32
C VAL A 269 18.79 -9.12 5.62
N GLU A 270 18.07 -8.67 6.65
CA GLU A 270 18.02 -7.26 7.08
C GLU A 270 19.38 -6.72 7.57
N LEU A 271 20.32 -7.61 7.93
CA LEU A 271 21.71 -7.27 8.30
C LEU A 271 22.70 -7.40 7.13
N GLY A 272 22.23 -7.53 5.89
CA GLY A 272 23.09 -7.66 4.71
C GLY A 272 23.77 -9.03 4.58
N ARG A 273 23.22 -10.08 5.20
CA ARG A 273 23.74 -11.46 5.15
C ARG A 273 22.73 -12.43 4.49
N PRO A 274 22.27 -12.16 3.25
CA PRO A 274 21.18 -12.91 2.63
C PRO A 274 21.53 -14.37 2.31
N VAL A 275 22.79 -14.68 2.03
CA VAL A 275 23.26 -16.07 1.78
C VAL A 275 23.07 -16.95 3.01
N GLU A 276 23.45 -16.45 4.20
CA GLU A 276 23.23 -17.17 5.45
C GLU A 276 21.74 -17.30 5.78
N GLY A 277 20.97 -16.25 5.49
CA GLY A 277 19.51 -16.30 5.58
C GLY A 277 18.91 -17.41 4.72
N ARG A 278 19.40 -17.59 3.49
CA ARG A 278 18.99 -18.67 2.57
C ARG A 278 19.24 -20.05 3.15
N ASP A 279 20.43 -20.26 3.69
CA ASP A 279 20.80 -21.57 4.24
C ASP A 279 19.94 -21.94 5.46
N VAL A 280 19.60 -20.95 6.30
CA VAL A 280 18.67 -21.13 7.42
C VAL A 280 17.27 -21.49 6.92
N ILE A 281 16.72 -20.72 5.97
CA ILE A 281 15.35 -20.94 5.47
C ILE A 281 15.23 -22.24 4.68
N ALA A 282 16.23 -22.60 3.87
CA ALA A 282 16.24 -23.86 3.13
C ALA A 282 16.20 -25.07 4.08
N ARG A 283 16.94 -25.02 5.19
CA ARG A 283 16.90 -26.05 6.22
C ARG A 283 15.52 -26.16 6.87
N VAL A 284 14.92 -25.03 7.25
CA VAL A 284 13.57 -25.01 7.83
C VAL A 284 12.53 -25.60 6.88
N LEU A 285 12.56 -25.24 5.59
CA LEU A 285 11.63 -25.77 4.59
C LEU A 285 11.76 -27.28 4.36
N ALA A 286 12.97 -27.83 4.53
CA ALA A 286 13.22 -29.27 4.44
C ALA A 286 12.72 -30.04 5.68
N GLU A 287 12.72 -29.39 6.84
CA GLU A 287 12.30 -30.01 8.11
C GLU A 287 10.79 -29.96 8.35
N ILE A 288 10.09 -28.93 7.87
CA ILE A 288 8.65 -28.77 8.09
C ILE A 288 7.87 -29.89 7.37
N PRO A 289 7.10 -30.72 8.09
CA PRO A 289 6.25 -31.75 7.47
C PRO A 289 5.20 -31.14 6.55
N VAL A 290 4.84 -31.85 5.47
CA VAL A 290 3.80 -31.41 4.52
C VAL A 290 2.44 -31.18 5.21
N SER A 291 2.17 -31.89 6.32
CA SER A 291 0.96 -31.70 7.12
C SER A 291 0.92 -30.38 7.90
N GLU A 292 2.05 -29.72 8.12
CA GLU A 292 2.16 -28.46 8.87
C GLU A 292 2.02 -27.25 7.92
N ILE A 293 0.85 -27.15 7.28
CA ILE A 293 0.57 -26.24 6.16
C ILE A 293 0.89 -24.77 6.52
N ARG A 294 0.47 -24.29 7.69
CA ARG A 294 0.67 -22.89 8.09
C ARG A 294 2.13 -22.54 8.34
N SER A 295 2.86 -23.42 9.02
CA SER A 295 4.30 -23.26 9.25
C SER A 295 5.06 -23.23 7.93
N ARG A 296 4.67 -24.10 6.98
CA ARG A 296 5.24 -24.12 5.64
C ARG A 296 4.93 -22.84 4.86
N ALA A 297 3.69 -22.35 4.90
CA ALA A 297 3.28 -21.09 4.27
C ALA A 297 4.10 -19.90 4.79
N ARG A 298 4.27 -19.78 6.11
CA ARG A 298 5.14 -18.77 6.72
C ARG A 298 6.60 -18.91 6.28
N ALA A 299 7.16 -20.13 6.31
CA ALA A 299 8.55 -20.35 5.89
C ALA A 299 8.78 -19.96 4.42
N LEU A 300 7.82 -20.23 3.53
CA LEU A 300 7.84 -19.79 2.13
C LEU A 300 7.72 -18.26 2.01
N TYR A 301 6.89 -17.61 2.83
CA TYR A 301 6.83 -16.14 2.92
C TYR A 301 8.16 -15.52 3.35
N PHE A 302 8.96 -16.19 4.18
CA PHE A 302 10.31 -15.71 4.49
C PHE A 302 11.30 -16.05 3.37
N ALA A 303 11.14 -17.21 2.71
CA ALA A 303 11.98 -17.62 1.59
C ALA A 303 11.92 -16.66 0.42
N GLN A 304 10.73 -16.16 0.05
CA GLN A 304 10.62 -15.16 -1.02
C GLN A 304 11.41 -13.89 -0.68
N GLY A 305 11.37 -13.43 0.58
CA GLY A 305 12.11 -12.24 1.00
C GLY A 305 13.62 -12.43 0.99
N VAL A 306 14.09 -13.66 1.19
CA VAL A 306 15.51 -14.00 0.98
C VAL A 306 15.87 -13.98 -0.50
N CYS A 307 15.00 -14.52 -1.35
CA CYS A 307 15.23 -14.53 -2.81
C CYS A 307 15.27 -13.10 -3.35
N ALA A 308 14.38 -12.22 -2.89
CA ALA A 308 14.39 -10.80 -3.22
C ALA A 308 15.73 -10.13 -2.88
N ALA A 309 16.31 -10.42 -1.71
CA ALA A 309 17.59 -9.86 -1.29
C ALA A 309 18.82 -10.48 -2.01
N LEU A 310 18.62 -11.53 -2.79
CA LEU A 310 19.64 -12.17 -3.64
C LEU A 310 19.40 -11.88 -5.12
N ASP A 311 18.45 -11.00 -5.45
CA ASP A 311 17.97 -10.75 -6.82
C ASP A 311 17.52 -12.05 -7.56
N ASP A 312 17.09 -13.10 -6.81
CA ASP A 312 16.51 -14.34 -7.34
C ASP A 312 14.99 -14.17 -7.53
N PHE A 313 14.60 -13.43 -8.57
CA PHE A 313 13.21 -13.08 -8.82
C PHE A 313 12.33 -14.29 -9.18
N GLU A 314 12.87 -15.29 -9.87
CA GLU A 314 12.14 -16.53 -10.17
C GLU A 314 11.83 -17.31 -8.89
N GLY A 315 12.82 -17.42 -7.99
CA GLY A 315 12.64 -17.99 -6.66
C GLY A 315 11.62 -17.23 -5.83
N GLN A 316 11.67 -15.90 -5.87
CA GLN A 316 10.73 -15.02 -5.17
C GLN A 316 9.29 -15.26 -5.61
N ASP A 317 8.99 -15.20 -6.92
CA ASP A 317 7.63 -15.42 -7.46
C ASP A 317 7.12 -16.82 -7.11
N ARG A 318 7.94 -17.85 -7.31
CA ARG A 318 7.59 -19.24 -7.01
C ARG A 318 7.22 -19.43 -5.53
N TYR A 319 8.04 -18.93 -4.60
CA TYR A 319 7.75 -19.06 -3.17
C TYR A 319 6.58 -18.19 -2.73
N ALA A 320 6.42 -17.00 -3.29
CA ALA A 320 5.31 -16.10 -3.00
C ALA A 320 3.96 -16.72 -3.40
N ARG A 321 3.84 -17.21 -4.63
CA ARG A 321 2.60 -17.84 -5.12
C ARG A 321 2.24 -19.09 -4.33
N GLU A 322 3.22 -19.93 -3.99
CA GLU A 322 2.95 -21.12 -3.19
C GLU A 322 2.53 -20.76 -1.76
N ALA A 323 3.17 -19.79 -1.11
CA ALA A 323 2.75 -19.32 0.20
C ALA A 323 1.33 -18.75 0.19
N LEU A 324 0.98 -17.92 -0.80
CA LEU A 324 -0.38 -17.39 -0.97
C LEU A 324 -1.41 -18.51 -1.16
N ARG A 325 -1.11 -19.50 -2.01
CA ARG A 325 -1.99 -20.67 -2.20
C ARG A 325 -2.26 -21.40 -0.89
N LEU A 326 -1.24 -21.56 -0.04
CA LEU A 326 -1.39 -22.21 1.27
C LEU A 326 -2.16 -21.33 2.28
N PHE A 327 -1.96 -20.01 2.28
CA PHE A 327 -2.74 -19.09 3.11
C PHE A 327 -4.22 -19.08 2.72
N ASP A 328 -4.51 -19.08 1.42
CA ASP A 328 -5.87 -19.12 0.88
C ASP A 328 -6.56 -20.45 1.22
N LEU A 329 -5.85 -21.58 1.13
CA LEU A 329 -6.35 -22.90 1.55
C LEU A 329 -6.73 -22.95 3.04
N LEU A 330 -5.99 -22.24 3.88
CA LEU A 330 -6.22 -22.15 5.32
C LEU A 330 -7.28 -21.10 5.70
N GLY A 331 -7.72 -20.25 4.76
CA GLY A 331 -8.65 -19.16 5.02
C GLY A 331 -8.06 -18.04 5.89
N ILE A 332 -6.74 -17.93 5.99
CA ILE A 332 -6.01 -16.93 6.80
C ILE A 332 -5.46 -15.80 5.93
N PHE A 333 -6.36 -15.16 5.16
CA PHE A 333 -6.04 -14.10 4.20
C PHE A 333 -5.18 -12.97 4.78
N SER A 334 -5.37 -12.62 6.05
CA SER A 334 -4.65 -11.54 6.72
C SER A 334 -3.13 -11.76 6.79
N GLU A 335 -2.67 -13.02 6.84
CA GLU A 335 -1.23 -13.36 6.84
C GLU A 335 -0.61 -13.21 5.44
N GLY A 336 -1.42 -13.35 4.37
CA GLY A 336 -0.97 -13.24 2.99
C GLY A 336 -1.01 -11.83 2.40
N LEU A 337 -1.57 -10.82 3.10
CA LEU A 337 -1.78 -9.48 2.52
C LEU A 337 -0.49 -8.78 2.10
N SER A 338 0.52 -8.76 2.98
CA SER A 338 1.82 -8.15 2.63
C SER A 338 2.48 -8.85 1.46
N LEU A 339 2.41 -10.19 1.44
CA LEU A 339 2.95 -10.97 0.34
C LEU A 339 2.23 -10.72 -1.00
N ARG A 340 0.91 -10.54 -0.96
CA ARG A 340 0.11 -10.22 -2.14
C ARG A 340 0.44 -8.82 -2.67
N LEU A 341 0.74 -7.86 -1.79
CA LEU A 341 1.26 -6.54 -2.18
C LEU A 341 2.64 -6.66 -2.83
N ASP A 342 3.57 -7.39 -2.23
CA ASP A 342 4.92 -7.60 -2.78
C ASP A 342 4.84 -8.25 -4.18
N LEU A 343 4.00 -9.28 -4.33
CA LEU A 343 3.79 -9.96 -5.61
C LEU A 343 3.10 -9.08 -6.64
N ALA A 344 2.10 -8.29 -6.24
CA ALA A 344 1.44 -7.33 -7.12
C ALA A 344 2.43 -6.30 -7.64
N TYR A 345 3.23 -5.74 -6.74
CA TYR A 345 4.29 -4.79 -7.09
C TYR A 345 5.24 -5.41 -8.12
N ARG A 346 5.75 -6.61 -7.85
CA ARG A 346 6.63 -7.30 -8.80
C ARG A 346 5.96 -7.55 -10.16
N THR A 347 4.74 -8.06 -10.14
CA THR A 347 3.93 -8.35 -11.33
C THR A 347 3.72 -7.10 -12.19
N PHE A 348 3.63 -5.92 -11.57
CA PHE A 348 3.57 -4.64 -12.27
C PHE A 348 4.87 -4.36 -13.05
N PHE A 349 6.04 -4.50 -12.43
CA PHE A 349 7.33 -4.26 -13.11
C PHE A 349 7.62 -5.26 -14.23
N GLU A 350 7.07 -6.48 -14.14
CA GLU A 350 7.12 -7.48 -15.21
C GLU A 350 6.23 -7.14 -16.42
N GLY A 351 5.51 -6.01 -16.38
CA GLY A 351 4.66 -5.56 -17.48
C GLY A 351 3.27 -6.21 -17.49
N ARG A 352 2.79 -6.70 -16.34
CA ARG A 352 1.45 -7.27 -16.16
C ARG A 352 0.57 -6.41 -15.22
N PRO A 353 0.33 -5.13 -15.55
CA PRO A 353 -0.33 -4.19 -14.63
C PRO A 353 -1.75 -4.62 -14.25
N ASP A 354 -2.51 -5.24 -15.17
CA ASP A 354 -3.88 -5.68 -14.88
C ASP A 354 -3.91 -6.80 -13.81
N GLU A 355 -2.99 -7.76 -13.88
CA GLU A 355 -2.85 -8.81 -12.86
C GLU A 355 -2.44 -8.20 -11.51
N ALA A 356 -1.51 -7.23 -11.52
CA ALA A 356 -1.08 -6.52 -10.32
C ALA A 356 -2.22 -5.73 -9.65
N PHE A 357 -3.01 -4.96 -10.40
CA PHE A 357 -4.14 -4.22 -9.86
C PHE A 357 -5.24 -5.16 -9.33
N ASN A 358 -5.50 -6.30 -9.99
CA ASN A 358 -6.43 -7.31 -9.46
C ASN A 358 -5.97 -7.86 -8.10
N MET A 359 -4.67 -8.13 -7.91
CA MET A 359 -4.13 -8.55 -6.61
C MET A 359 -4.28 -7.46 -5.54
N ILE A 360 -4.08 -6.19 -5.90
CA ILE A 360 -4.28 -5.05 -4.99
C ILE A 360 -5.74 -4.89 -4.58
N ASP A 361 -6.68 -5.05 -5.52
CA ASP A 361 -8.11 -5.01 -5.21
C ASP A 361 -8.52 -6.10 -4.22
N GLU A 362 -7.93 -7.30 -4.31
CA GLU A 362 -8.09 -8.34 -3.30
C GLU A 362 -7.54 -7.89 -1.94
N VAL A 363 -6.37 -7.24 -1.91
CA VAL A 363 -5.81 -6.70 -0.67
C VAL A 363 -6.77 -5.68 -0.05
N PHE A 364 -7.30 -4.72 -0.81
CA PHE A 364 -8.25 -3.73 -0.27
C PHE A 364 -9.56 -4.37 0.21
N ARG A 365 -10.09 -5.36 -0.52
CA ARG A 365 -11.30 -6.10 -0.12
C ARG A 365 -11.14 -6.73 1.26
N HIS A 366 -9.97 -7.30 1.54
CA HIS A 366 -9.69 -7.98 2.82
C HIS A 366 -9.13 -7.03 3.91
N ALA A 367 -8.40 -5.98 3.53
CA ALA A 367 -7.81 -5.01 4.43
C ALA A 367 -8.82 -3.95 4.92
N SER A 368 -9.93 -3.74 4.20
CA SER A 368 -10.98 -2.78 4.60
C SER A 368 -11.57 -3.04 6.00
N HIS A 369 -11.49 -4.29 6.47
CA HIS A 369 -11.90 -4.70 7.82
C HIS A 369 -10.78 -4.64 8.86
N LEU A 370 -9.54 -4.42 8.41
CA LEU A 370 -8.34 -4.37 9.22
C LEU A 370 -7.87 -2.90 9.29
N ASN A 371 -8.39 -2.13 10.25
CA ASN A 371 -7.89 -0.79 10.57
C ASN A 371 -6.43 -0.87 11.09
N GLY A 372 -5.47 -0.98 10.17
CA GLY A 372 -4.08 -1.20 10.55
C GLY A 372 -3.07 -0.67 9.53
N PRO A 373 -1.78 -0.66 9.90
CA PRO A 373 -0.70 -0.06 9.11
C PRO A 373 -0.48 -0.70 7.73
N ARG A 374 -0.96 -1.93 7.53
CA ARG A 374 -0.92 -2.61 6.22
C ARG A 374 -1.76 -1.90 5.16
N LEU A 375 -2.84 -1.22 5.57
CA LEU A 375 -3.68 -0.44 4.64
C LEU A 375 -2.91 0.78 4.10
N ALA A 376 -2.10 1.44 4.94
CA ALA A 376 -1.25 2.55 4.48
C ALA A 376 -0.22 2.09 3.43
N ALA A 377 0.40 0.92 3.65
CA ALA A 377 1.32 0.34 2.67
C ALA A 377 0.61 -0.02 1.35
N ALA A 378 -0.60 -0.58 1.42
CA ALA A 378 -1.41 -0.85 0.22
C ALA A 378 -1.71 0.42 -0.57
N HIS A 379 -2.13 1.50 0.10
CA HIS A 379 -2.35 2.79 -0.56
C HIS A 379 -1.07 3.37 -1.16
N LEU A 380 0.07 3.32 -0.46
CA LEU A 380 1.34 3.81 -1.00
C LEU A 380 1.74 3.07 -2.29
N VAL A 381 1.75 1.74 -2.25
CA VAL A 381 2.11 0.89 -3.39
C VAL A 381 1.18 1.13 -4.58
N THR A 382 -0.13 1.21 -4.32
CA THR A 382 -1.12 1.51 -5.36
C THR A 382 -0.92 2.90 -5.96
N GLY A 383 -0.68 3.89 -5.10
CA GLY A 383 -0.41 5.27 -5.51
C GLY A 383 0.84 5.37 -6.40
N GLU A 384 1.93 4.70 -6.04
CA GLU A 384 3.14 4.68 -6.88
C GLU A 384 2.86 4.00 -8.24
N MET A 385 2.22 2.83 -8.26
CA MET A 385 1.89 2.16 -9.52
C MET A 385 1.00 3.01 -10.44
N LEU A 386 0.06 3.76 -9.86
CA LEU A 386 -0.78 4.72 -10.59
C LEU A 386 0.04 5.92 -11.09
N LEU A 387 0.94 6.47 -10.27
CA LEU A 387 1.87 7.53 -10.66
C LEU A 387 2.73 7.09 -11.85
N LEU A 388 3.36 5.91 -11.78
CA LEU A 388 4.18 5.33 -12.84
C LEU A 388 3.36 5.00 -14.10
N SER A 389 2.05 4.81 -13.95
CA SER A 389 1.10 4.64 -15.08
C SER A 389 0.52 5.96 -15.59
N GLU A 390 1.05 7.10 -15.17
CA GLU A 390 0.57 8.46 -15.51
C GLU A 390 -0.91 8.72 -15.13
N ARG A 391 -1.44 8.00 -14.13
CA ARG A 391 -2.81 8.16 -13.60
C ARG A 391 -2.78 9.04 -12.34
N PHE A 392 -2.35 10.29 -12.51
CA PHE A 392 -1.99 11.19 -11.40
C PHE A 392 -3.15 11.50 -10.43
N ASP A 393 -4.36 11.77 -10.94
CA ASP A 393 -5.53 12.05 -10.09
C ASP A 393 -5.82 10.89 -9.12
N ALA A 394 -5.87 9.66 -9.65
CA ALA A 394 -6.09 8.46 -8.84
C ALA A 394 -4.93 8.21 -7.86
N ALA A 395 -3.68 8.46 -8.30
CA ALA A 395 -2.52 8.35 -7.42
C ALA A 395 -2.62 9.31 -6.22
N LEU A 396 -3.04 10.57 -6.44
CA LEU A 396 -3.25 11.56 -5.39
C LEU A 396 -4.27 11.09 -4.35
N GLU A 397 -5.40 10.54 -4.80
CA GLU A 397 -6.40 9.98 -3.88
C GLU A 397 -5.80 8.91 -2.96
N HIS A 398 -4.98 8.01 -3.51
CA HIS A 398 -4.32 6.97 -2.72
C HIS A 398 -3.29 7.54 -1.74
N PHE A 399 -2.49 8.54 -2.12
CA PHE A 399 -1.55 9.18 -1.21
C PHE A 399 -2.26 9.95 -0.08
N ASP A 400 -3.39 10.61 -0.37
CA ASP A 400 -4.19 11.29 0.65
C ASP A 400 -4.82 10.28 1.63
N GLN A 401 -5.33 9.14 1.14
CA GLN A 401 -5.84 8.07 2.01
C GLN A 401 -4.74 7.46 2.87
N MET A 402 -3.55 7.26 2.31
CA MET A 402 -2.39 6.75 3.04
C MET A 402 -2.02 7.66 4.23
N LEU A 403 -1.88 8.97 3.98
CA LEU A 403 -1.58 9.97 5.01
C LEU A 403 -2.70 10.02 6.07
N ALA A 404 -3.97 9.92 5.66
CA ALA A 404 -5.10 9.86 6.58
C ALA A 404 -5.06 8.61 7.48
N VAL A 405 -4.67 7.45 6.96
CA VAL A 405 -4.50 6.21 7.76
C VAL A 405 -3.37 6.39 8.77
N GLN A 406 -2.22 6.93 8.36
CA GLN A 406 -1.10 7.20 9.25
C GLN A 406 -1.45 8.16 10.39
N GLN A 407 -2.14 9.26 10.08
CA GLN A 407 -2.56 10.25 11.06
C GLN A 407 -3.46 9.62 12.13
N ARG A 408 -4.38 8.72 11.74
CA ARG A 408 -5.24 7.99 12.70
C ARG A 408 -4.45 7.06 13.63
N HIS A 409 -3.33 6.53 13.16
CA HIS A 409 -2.50 5.58 13.92
C HIS A 409 -1.29 6.24 14.62
N GLY A 410 -1.08 7.55 14.46
CA GLY A 410 0.06 8.26 15.05
C GLY A 410 1.42 7.75 14.54
N SER A 411 1.48 7.30 13.29
CA SER A 411 2.69 6.77 12.65
C SER A 411 3.12 7.71 11.52
N ASP A 412 4.41 8.03 11.46
CA ASP A 412 5.07 8.78 10.37
C ASP A 412 5.74 7.86 9.33
N ARG A 413 5.72 6.54 9.58
CA ARG A 413 6.35 5.52 8.72
C ARG A 413 5.79 5.54 7.30
N LEU A 414 6.60 5.94 6.32
CA LEU A 414 6.28 6.13 4.88
C LEU A 414 5.70 7.52 4.53
N GLU A 415 5.66 8.46 5.47
CA GLU A 415 5.16 9.82 5.20
C GLU A 415 5.98 10.54 4.12
N ALA A 416 7.31 10.45 4.19
CA ALA A 416 8.21 11.10 3.23
C ALA A 416 7.96 10.65 1.77
N PRO A 417 7.94 9.34 1.43
CA PRO A 417 7.63 8.91 0.07
C PRO A 417 6.22 9.31 -0.37
N ALA A 418 5.21 9.20 0.49
CA ALA A 418 3.85 9.61 0.11
C ALA A 418 3.77 11.11 -0.25
N ARG A 419 4.43 11.98 0.55
CA ARG A 419 4.49 13.43 0.26
C ARG A 419 5.26 13.74 -1.01
N ALA A 420 6.37 13.04 -1.24
CA ALA A 420 7.20 13.24 -2.41
C ALA A 420 6.47 12.83 -3.71
N PHE A 421 5.84 11.64 -3.73
CA PHE A 421 5.02 11.20 -4.85
C PHE A 421 3.83 12.12 -5.10
N ARG A 422 3.17 12.60 -4.03
CA ARG A 422 2.07 13.57 -4.14
C ARG A 422 2.54 14.88 -4.78
N ALA A 423 3.71 15.39 -4.39
CA ALA A 423 4.30 16.58 -4.99
C ALA A 423 4.62 16.36 -6.48
N GLU A 424 5.17 15.20 -6.84
CA GLU A 424 5.43 14.84 -8.25
C GLU A 424 4.13 14.79 -9.08
N CYS A 425 3.06 14.18 -8.56
CA CYS A 425 1.75 14.19 -9.24
C CYS A 425 1.25 15.62 -9.49
N LEU A 426 1.25 16.48 -8.48
CA LEU A 426 0.76 17.86 -8.60
C LEU A 426 1.58 18.67 -9.60
N TRP A 427 2.90 18.50 -9.59
CA TRP A 427 3.80 19.15 -10.55
C TRP A 427 3.53 18.67 -11.98
N ARG A 428 3.44 17.35 -12.21
CA ARG A 428 3.17 16.78 -13.54
C ARG A 428 1.80 17.16 -14.10
N MET A 429 0.82 17.41 -13.23
CA MET A 429 -0.50 17.90 -13.61
C MET A 429 -0.55 19.41 -13.85
N GLY A 430 0.54 20.15 -13.60
CA GLY A 430 0.58 21.61 -13.68
C GLY A 430 -0.21 22.31 -12.56
N GLN A 431 -0.58 21.59 -11.50
CA GLN A 431 -1.26 22.14 -10.31
C GLN A 431 -0.27 22.68 -9.27
N MET A 432 1.02 22.42 -9.45
CA MET A 432 2.12 22.91 -8.64
C MET A 432 3.23 23.39 -9.58
N ASP A 433 3.73 24.59 -9.34
CA ASP A 433 4.89 25.14 -10.04
C ASP A 433 6.19 24.49 -9.55
N TRP A 434 7.29 24.74 -10.26
CA TRP A 434 8.60 24.19 -9.91
C TRP A 434 9.02 24.61 -8.50
N SER A 435 8.96 25.89 -8.16
CA SER A 435 9.25 26.41 -6.82
C SER A 435 8.45 25.74 -5.71
N GLY A 436 7.17 25.42 -5.98
CA GLY A 436 6.30 24.68 -5.08
C GLY A 436 6.79 23.26 -4.86
N PHE A 437 7.16 22.58 -5.95
CA PHE A 437 7.69 21.23 -5.93
C PHE A 437 9.01 21.15 -5.14
N GLU A 438 9.98 22.01 -5.44
CA GLU A 438 11.26 22.08 -4.74
C GLU A 438 11.08 22.24 -3.23
N ARG A 439 10.25 23.21 -2.82
CA ARG A 439 9.96 23.46 -1.39
C ARG A 439 9.35 22.25 -0.70
N GLN A 440 8.51 21.47 -1.38
CA GLN A 440 7.94 20.24 -0.80
C GLN A 440 9.02 19.18 -0.61
N ILE A 441 9.91 18.99 -1.59
CA ILE A 441 11.01 18.01 -1.51
C ILE A 441 12.03 18.42 -0.43
N GLU A 442 12.37 19.71 -0.32
CA GLU A 442 13.26 20.22 0.72
C GLU A 442 12.66 20.12 2.13
N ALA A 443 11.34 20.24 2.24
CA ALA A 443 10.62 20.12 3.50
C ALA A 443 10.49 18.67 4.00
N LEU A 444 10.84 17.67 3.18
CA LEU A 444 10.84 16.27 3.62
C LEU A 444 11.76 16.08 4.83
N ARG A 445 11.24 15.40 5.86
CA ARG A 445 11.96 15.08 7.10
C ARG A 445 12.25 13.57 7.11
N PRO A 446 13.37 13.12 6.54
CA PRO A 446 13.68 11.70 6.52
C PRO A 446 13.96 11.19 7.94
N THR A 447 13.26 10.13 8.35
CA THR A 447 13.44 9.48 9.65
C THR A 447 13.96 8.04 9.49
N GLN A 448 13.88 7.47 8.29
CA GLN A 448 14.30 6.12 7.94
C GLN A 448 15.27 6.14 6.75
N GLU A 449 16.08 5.09 6.59
CA GLU A 449 17.02 4.95 5.45
C GLU A 449 16.31 5.12 4.09
N PHE A 450 15.11 4.56 3.94
CA PHE A 450 14.33 4.69 2.71
C PHE A 450 13.84 6.14 2.44
N ASP A 451 13.60 6.94 3.48
CA ASP A 451 13.23 8.34 3.29
C ASP A 451 14.42 9.15 2.73
N HIS A 452 15.64 8.79 3.13
CA HIS A 452 16.85 9.36 2.55
C HIS A 452 17.00 8.98 1.08
N VAL A 453 16.67 7.73 0.71
CA VAL A 453 16.65 7.28 -0.69
C VAL A 453 15.63 8.08 -1.50
N THR A 454 14.40 8.21 -0.99
CA THR A 454 13.33 9.01 -1.61
C THR A 454 13.79 10.45 -1.85
N ARG A 455 14.35 11.10 -0.82
CA ARG A 455 14.83 12.48 -0.92
C ARG A 455 15.99 12.61 -1.90
N ALA A 456 16.96 11.70 -1.86
CA ALA A 456 18.09 11.70 -2.79
C ALA A 456 17.61 11.58 -4.25
N PHE A 457 16.65 10.71 -4.54
CA PHE A 457 16.08 10.59 -5.89
C PHE A 457 15.56 11.93 -6.41
N TYR A 458 14.72 12.62 -5.62
CA TYR A 458 14.13 13.89 -6.06
C TYR A 458 15.14 15.04 -6.12
N LEU A 459 16.14 15.06 -5.23
CA LEU A 459 17.25 16.02 -5.36
C LEU A 459 18.06 15.77 -6.64
N GLY A 460 18.26 14.50 -7.02
CA GLY A 460 18.89 14.14 -8.28
C GLY A 460 18.06 14.58 -9.49
N LEU A 461 16.73 14.39 -9.44
CA LEU A 461 15.81 14.85 -10.48
C LEU A 461 15.82 16.38 -10.61
N MET A 462 15.83 17.12 -9.50
CA MET A 462 15.94 18.58 -9.51
C MET A 462 17.25 19.05 -10.13
N ALA A 463 18.38 18.45 -9.73
CA ALA A 463 19.68 18.78 -10.31
C ALA A 463 19.75 18.47 -11.81
N PHE A 464 19.10 17.37 -12.24
CA PHE A 464 19.00 17.01 -13.66
C PHE A 464 18.23 18.07 -14.46
N GLU A 465 17.10 18.56 -13.95
CA GLU A 465 16.29 19.61 -14.60
C GLU A 465 17.02 20.96 -14.65
N MET A 466 17.95 21.21 -13.72
CA MET A 466 18.84 22.40 -13.73
C MET A 466 20.11 22.20 -14.56
N GLU A 467 20.22 21.11 -15.32
CA GLU A 467 21.41 20.73 -16.11
C GLU A 467 22.70 20.52 -15.28
N ASP A 468 22.62 20.44 -13.95
CA ASP A 468 23.74 20.06 -13.07
C ASP A 468 23.89 18.53 -13.02
N LEU A 469 24.42 17.98 -14.12
CA LEU A 469 24.59 16.53 -14.29
C LEU A 469 25.53 15.92 -13.24
N THR A 470 26.46 16.69 -12.66
CA THR A 470 27.40 16.19 -11.65
C THR A 470 26.69 15.97 -10.32
N THR A 471 25.89 16.94 -9.88
CA THR A 471 25.07 16.78 -8.67
C THR A 471 24.01 15.70 -8.89
N ALA A 472 23.35 15.69 -10.05
CA ALA A 472 22.35 14.69 -10.40
C ALA A 472 22.92 13.26 -10.27
N GLN A 473 24.08 13.00 -10.89
CA GLN A 473 24.77 11.73 -10.80
C GLN A 473 25.05 11.31 -9.35
N ARG A 474 25.64 12.21 -8.54
CA ARG A 474 25.96 11.91 -7.14
C ARG A 474 24.71 11.51 -6.34
N GLU A 475 23.59 12.18 -6.54
CA GLU A 475 22.36 11.87 -5.81
C GLU A 475 21.72 10.56 -6.27
N PHE A 476 21.72 10.25 -7.58
CA PHE A 476 21.23 8.97 -8.08
C PHE A 476 22.13 7.78 -7.65
N GLU A 477 23.43 7.98 -7.52
CA GLU A 477 24.34 6.95 -6.97
C GLU A 477 23.99 6.62 -5.52
N LYS A 478 23.60 7.62 -4.71
CA LYS A 478 23.10 7.36 -3.34
C LYS A 478 21.85 6.49 -3.36
N VAL A 479 20.93 6.71 -4.31
CA VAL A 479 19.72 5.89 -4.46
C VAL A 479 20.07 4.43 -4.73
N ILE A 480 20.98 4.16 -5.68
CA ILE A 480 21.42 2.80 -6.01
C ILE A 480 22.10 2.11 -4.83
N SER A 481 22.93 2.84 -4.09
CA SER A 481 23.65 2.29 -2.93
C SER A 481 22.79 2.11 -1.68
N GLY A 482 21.61 2.74 -1.64
CA GLY A 482 20.70 2.73 -0.49
C GLY A 482 19.76 1.53 -0.46
N VAL A 483 19.12 1.31 0.69
CA VAL A 483 18.08 0.29 0.85
C VAL A 483 16.79 0.82 0.22
N ALA A 484 16.57 0.53 -1.06
CA ALA A 484 15.33 0.87 -1.75
C ALA A 484 14.21 -0.12 -1.38
N LEU A 485 13.09 0.38 -0.85
CA LEU A 485 11.85 -0.39 -0.63
C LEU A 485 11.03 -0.54 -1.92
N MET A 486 11.35 0.25 -2.95
CA MET A 486 10.58 0.43 -4.17
C MET A 486 11.51 0.40 -5.38
N ASP A 487 11.30 -0.58 -6.25
CA ASP A 487 12.08 -0.78 -7.48
C ASP A 487 11.95 0.41 -8.45
N GLY A 488 10.86 1.18 -8.34
CA GLY A 488 10.63 2.38 -9.14
C GLY A 488 11.76 3.40 -9.05
N PHE A 489 12.20 3.76 -7.83
CA PHE A 489 13.30 4.70 -7.65
C PHE A 489 14.63 4.16 -8.19
N ARG A 490 14.93 2.87 -7.94
CA ARG A 490 16.17 2.24 -8.38
C ARG A 490 16.25 2.22 -9.91
N LEU A 491 15.20 1.74 -10.58
CA LEU A 491 15.11 1.70 -12.05
C LEU A 491 15.26 3.10 -12.67
N ARG A 492 14.47 4.07 -12.20
CA ARG A 492 14.54 5.45 -12.69
C ARG A 492 15.95 6.05 -12.49
N SER A 493 16.57 5.82 -11.34
CA SER A 493 17.93 6.30 -11.05
C SER A 493 18.99 5.71 -11.98
N HIS A 494 18.91 4.40 -12.28
CA HIS A 494 19.80 3.79 -13.28
C HIS A 494 19.64 4.45 -14.66
N ALA A 495 18.42 4.81 -15.05
CA ALA A 495 18.17 5.46 -16.33
C ALA A 495 18.73 6.89 -16.39
N PHE A 496 18.50 7.70 -15.35
CA PHE A 496 19.11 9.03 -15.26
C PHE A 496 20.64 8.98 -15.16
N LEU A 497 21.21 8.00 -14.44
CA LEU A 497 22.66 7.82 -14.38
C LEU A 497 23.27 7.45 -15.72
N ALA A 498 22.62 6.55 -16.46
CA ALA A 498 23.03 6.21 -17.81
C ALA A 498 23.06 7.46 -18.71
N TYR A 499 22.05 8.32 -18.59
CA TYR A 499 22.04 9.62 -19.27
C TYR A 499 23.22 10.51 -18.84
N CYS A 500 23.38 10.75 -17.53
CA CYS A 500 24.43 11.65 -17.02
C CYS A 500 25.82 11.20 -17.48
N ARG A 501 26.14 9.91 -17.36
CA ARG A 501 27.41 9.30 -17.79
C ARG A 501 27.63 9.48 -19.29
N TRP A 502 26.62 9.18 -20.10
CA TRP A 502 26.69 9.32 -21.55
C TRP A 502 26.87 10.78 -21.99
N ALA A 503 26.10 11.70 -21.42
CA ALA A 503 26.20 13.14 -21.69
C ALA A 503 27.56 13.74 -21.29
N GLN A 504 28.24 13.14 -20.31
CA GLN A 504 29.61 13.49 -19.90
C GLN A 504 30.71 12.81 -20.73
N GLY A 505 30.35 12.08 -21.78
CA GLY A 505 31.29 11.52 -22.77
C GLY A 505 31.66 10.05 -22.56
N GLN A 506 31.01 9.34 -21.64
CA GLN A 506 31.15 7.89 -21.57
C GLN A 506 30.49 7.22 -22.79
N GLU A 507 31.06 6.11 -23.25
CA GLU A 507 30.49 5.33 -24.36
C GLU A 507 29.11 4.76 -23.98
N LEU A 508 28.18 4.74 -24.93
CA LEU A 508 26.76 4.48 -24.62
C LEU A 508 26.53 3.07 -24.04
N ALA A 509 27.24 2.06 -24.52
CA ALA A 509 27.09 0.70 -24.02
C ALA A 509 27.58 0.60 -22.56
N ASP A 510 28.74 1.20 -22.27
CA ASP A 510 29.27 1.25 -20.90
C ASP A 510 28.39 2.10 -19.96
N ALA A 511 27.89 3.24 -20.43
CA ALA A 511 27.05 4.13 -19.64
C ALA A 511 25.70 3.48 -19.28
N SER A 512 25.16 2.66 -20.18
CA SER A 512 23.84 2.02 -20.03
C SER A 512 23.89 0.59 -19.47
N ALA A 513 25.07 -0.02 -19.32
CA ALA A 513 25.21 -1.42 -18.89
C ALA A 513 24.37 -1.77 -17.64
N ASP A 514 24.51 -1.00 -16.57
CA ASP A 514 23.77 -1.23 -15.31
C ASP A 514 22.25 -1.13 -15.51
N LEU A 515 21.78 -0.16 -16.31
CA LEU A 515 20.36 0.00 -16.62
C LEU A 515 19.83 -1.22 -17.38
N LEU A 516 20.58 -1.68 -18.38
CA LEU A 516 20.18 -2.82 -19.21
C LEU A 516 20.12 -4.11 -18.39
N ASP A 517 21.07 -4.32 -17.49
CA ASP A 517 21.09 -5.47 -16.59
C ASP A 517 19.87 -5.46 -15.67
N VAL A 518 19.56 -4.33 -15.03
CA VAL A 518 18.39 -4.22 -14.14
C VAL A 518 17.09 -4.36 -14.93
N MET A 519 16.98 -3.78 -16.13
CA MET A 519 15.79 -3.95 -16.98
C MET A 519 15.56 -5.41 -17.39
N ASN A 520 16.63 -6.16 -17.66
CA ASN A 520 16.54 -7.58 -18.01
C ASN A 520 16.11 -8.44 -16.81
N GLN A 521 16.52 -8.08 -15.59
CA GLN A 521 16.22 -8.84 -14.38
C GLN A 521 14.85 -8.49 -13.77
N VAL A 522 14.50 -7.20 -13.73
CA VAL A 522 13.32 -6.67 -13.04
C VAL A 522 12.15 -6.44 -13.99
N GLY A 523 12.43 -6.14 -15.25
CA GLY A 523 11.49 -5.46 -16.12
C GLY A 523 11.53 -3.95 -15.88
N GLY A 524 10.39 -3.28 -15.95
CA GLY A 524 10.28 -1.88 -15.52
C GLY A 524 10.09 -0.84 -16.63
N GLU A 525 9.72 -1.26 -17.84
CA GLU A 525 9.31 -0.31 -18.90
C GLU A 525 8.22 0.66 -18.41
N LEU A 526 7.26 0.18 -17.61
CA LEU A 526 6.23 1.03 -17.02
C LEU A 526 6.81 2.08 -16.06
N ALA A 527 7.80 1.70 -15.25
CA ALA A 527 8.42 2.61 -14.30
C ALA A 527 9.29 3.68 -14.96
N LEU A 528 9.89 3.35 -16.11
CA LEU A 528 10.70 4.27 -16.90
C LEU A 528 9.87 5.17 -17.82
N ALA A 529 8.65 4.76 -18.15
CA ALA A 529 7.79 5.49 -19.09
C ALA A 529 7.42 6.89 -18.59
N ILE A 530 7.27 7.06 -17.28
CA ILE A 530 6.96 8.35 -16.66
C ILE A 530 8.05 9.41 -16.96
N ASP A 531 9.29 8.98 -17.22
CA ASP A 531 10.42 9.85 -17.55
C ASP A 531 10.87 9.73 -19.01
N ALA A 532 10.04 9.12 -19.88
CA ALA A 532 10.37 8.91 -21.29
C ALA A 532 10.73 10.23 -22.00
N ASP A 533 10.05 11.32 -21.65
CA ASP A 533 10.27 12.63 -22.25
C ASP A 533 11.66 13.20 -21.92
N ARG A 534 12.10 13.04 -20.65
CA ARG A 534 13.40 13.53 -20.16
C ARG A 534 14.57 12.72 -20.70
N LEU A 535 14.33 11.44 -20.92
CA LEU A 535 15.33 10.45 -21.31
C LEU A 535 15.19 10.06 -22.79
N ALA A 536 14.47 10.86 -23.58
CA ALA A 536 14.15 10.56 -24.96
C ALA A 536 15.39 10.34 -25.83
N SER A 537 16.42 11.18 -25.67
CA SER A 537 17.68 11.09 -26.42
C SER A 537 18.45 9.81 -26.06
N LEU A 538 18.52 9.47 -24.77
CA LEU A 538 19.12 8.22 -24.30
C LEU A 538 18.41 7.00 -24.92
N TYR A 539 17.08 6.95 -24.81
CA TYR A 539 16.32 5.81 -25.33
C TYR A 539 16.38 5.70 -26.85
N SER A 540 16.40 6.82 -27.58
CA SER A 540 16.61 6.83 -29.02
C SER A 540 17.99 6.28 -29.38
N ALA A 541 19.04 6.78 -28.73
CA ALA A 541 20.41 6.32 -28.99
C ALA A 541 20.59 4.82 -28.69
N CYS A 542 20.01 4.34 -27.58
CA CYS A 542 19.99 2.92 -27.25
C CYS A 542 19.24 2.10 -28.32
N ALA A 543 18.07 2.58 -28.77
CA ALA A 543 17.28 1.90 -29.79
C ALA A 543 18.00 1.81 -31.14
N ASP A 544 18.72 2.87 -31.54
CA ASP A 544 19.49 2.94 -32.78
C ASP A 544 20.68 1.96 -32.78
N GLN A 545 21.29 1.75 -31.61
CA GLN A 545 22.38 0.78 -31.42
C GLN A 545 21.88 -0.62 -31.02
N ASN A 546 20.55 -0.82 -30.99
CA ASN A 546 19.91 -2.08 -30.58
C ASN A 546 20.30 -2.54 -29.15
N LEU A 547 20.58 -1.58 -28.26
CA LEU A 547 20.80 -1.78 -26.83
C LEU A 547 19.45 -1.84 -26.09
N GLY A 548 19.30 -2.77 -25.14
CA GLY A 548 18.06 -2.94 -24.38
C GLY A 548 16.89 -3.57 -25.15
N ALA A 549 17.21 -4.26 -26.26
CA ALA A 549 16.27 -5.00 -27.09
C ALA A 549 15.03 -4.16 -27.47
N GLY A 550 13.84 -4.75 -27.41
CA GLY A 550 12.59 -4.04 -27.75
C GLY A 550 12.18 -2.97 -26.74
N ALA A 551 12.71 -2.99 -25.51
CA ALA A 551 12.26 -2.09 -24.45
C ALA A 551 12.71 -0.64 -24.67
N ALA A 552 13.98 -0.41 -25.02
CA ALA A 552 14.49 0.92 -25.37
C ALA A 552 13.69 1.55 -26.52
N ARG A 553 13.35 0.75 -27.55
CA ARG A 553 12.50 1.19 -28.67
C ARG A 553 11.08 1.55 -28.24
N ARG A 554 10.47 0.80 -27.33
CA ARG A 554 9.11 1.14 -26.84
C ARG A 554 9.13 2.37 -25.94
N LEU A 555 10.17 2.54 -25.13
CA LEU A 555 10.37 3.75 -24.32
C LEU A 555 10.61 4.98 -25.18
N SER A 556 11.45 4.89 -26.23
CA SER A 556 11.66 5.99 -27.16
C SER A 556 10.38 6.37 -27.92
N GLN A 557 9.52 5.40 -28.24
CA GLN A 557 8.21 5.64 -28.84
C GLN A 557 7.19 6.26 -27.87
N ARG A 558 7.39 6.12 -26.55
CA ARG A 558 6.55 6.74 -25.52
C ARG A 558 6.93 8.18 -25.24
N ALA A 559 8.18 8.56 -25.48
CA ALA A 559 8.66 9.92 -25.31
C ALA A 559 7.82 10.89 -26.16
N ARG A 560 7.25 11.89 -25.50
CA ARG A 560 6.49 12.97 -26.11
C ARG A 560 7.48 14.01 -26.63
N PRO A 561 7.52 14.29 -27.94
CA PRO A 561 8.31 15.39 -28.46
C PRO A 561 7.95 16.70 -27.76
N VAL A 562 8.98 17.50 -27.44
CA VAL A 562 8.81 18.85 -26.89
C VAL A 562 8.87 19.86 -28.05
N LEU A 563 7.75 20.54 -28.28
CA LEU A 563 7.66 21.67 -29.19
C LEU A 563 8.05 22.95 -28.46
N HIS A 564 9.25 23.45 -28.77
CA HIS A 564 9.71 24.76 -28.33
C HIS A 564 9.25 25.83 -29.30
N LEU A 565 8.45 26.78 -28.81
CA LEU A 565 7.95 27.93 -29.54
C LEU A 565 8.58 29.21 -29.02
N ARG A 566 9.15 29.96 -29.95
CA ARG A 566 9.51 31.36 -29.76
C ARG A 566 8.49 32.22 -30.49
N LEU A 567 7.66 32.91 -29.73
CA LEU A 567 6.61 33.82 -30.21
C LEU A 567 6.99 35.28 -29.97
N LEU A 568 7.95 35.57 -29.09
CA LEU A 568 8.48 36.92 -28.84
C LEU A 568 9.66 37.22 -29.78
N GLY A 569 9.54 38.34 -30.49
CA GLY A 569 10.54 38.81 -31.44
C GLY A 569 10.43 38.12 -32.79
N THR A 570 10.82 36.86 -32.92
CA THR A 570 10.73 36.13 -34.21
C THR A 570 10.10 34.77 -34.04
N TRP A 571 9.23 34.39 -34.98
CA TRP A 571 8.64 33.05 -35.00
C TRP A 571 9.73 32.00 -35.19
N LYS A 572 9.88 31.11 -34.21
CA LYS A 572 10.63 29.86 -34.36
C LYS A 572 9.89 28.72 -33.68
N ALA A 573 9.87 27.56 -34.34
CA ALA A 573 9.33 26.33 -33.80
C ALA A 573 10.40 25.25 -33.92
N ARG A 574 10.70 24.55 -32.82
CA ARG A 574 11.67 23.44 -32.81
C ARG A 574 11.11 22.23 -32.08
N ILE A 575 11.41 21.03 -32.57
CA ILE A 575 11.15 19.76 -31.87
C ILE A 575 12.45 18.98 -31.85
N ASN A 576 12.90 18.53 -30.68
CA ASN A 576 14.14 17.75 -30.50
C ASN A 576 15.33 18.37 -31.26
N GLU A 577 15.52 19.68 -31.05
CA GLU A 577 16.50 20.54 -31.73
C GLU A 577 16.30 20.81 -33.23
N GLU A 578 15.46 20.06 -33.93
CA GLU A 578 15.13 20.27 -35.35
C GLU A 578 14.14 21.42 -35.53
N GLU A 579 14.34 22.26 -36.55
CA GLU A 579 13.43 23.36 -36.86
C GLU A 579 12.19 22.88 -37.61
N VAL A 580 11.01 23.13 -37.04
CA VAL A 580 9.73 22.73 -37.62
C VAL A 580 9.26 23.78 -38.64
N GLN A 581 9.36 23.43 -39.92
CA GLN A 581 9.00 24.32 -41.03
C GLN A 581 7.49 24.37 -41.28
N ILE A 582 6.80 25.32 -40.64
CA ILE A 582 5.38 25.64 -40.91
C ILE A 582 5.31 26.74 -41.98
N ARG A 583 5.02 26.37 -43.23
CA ARG A 583 5.06 27.31 -44.37
C ARG A 583 3.94 28.36 -44.34
N LEU A 584 2.73 27.98 -43.91
CA LEU A 584 1.55 28.85 -43.94
C LEU A 584 1.53 29.79 -42.72
N ARG A 585 1.55 31.11 -42.96
CA ARG A 585 1.47 32.15 -41.90
C ARG A 585 0.28 31.91 -40.97
N LYS A 586 -0.91 31.64 -41.52
CA LYS A 586 -2.12 31.32 -40.73
C LYS A 586 -2.04 29.99 -39.96
N ALA A 587 -1.21 29.04 -40.38
CA ALA A 587 -0.97 27.81 -39.60
C ALA A 587 -0.06 28.07 -38.39
N ARG A 588 0.93 28.98 -38.51
CA ARG A 588 1.73 29.46 -37.38
C ARG A 588 0.87 30.20 -36.35
N GLU A 589 0.01 31.10 -36.84
CA GLU A 589 -0.93 31.83 -36.02
C GLU A 589 -1.93 30.90 -35.31
N LEU A 590 -2.46 29.91 -36.02
CA LEU A 590 -3.31 28.86 -35.44
C LEU A 590 -2.60 28.09 -34.32
N LEU A 591 -1.35 27.71 -34.52
CA LEU A 591 -0.55 27.03 -33.50
C LEU A 591 -0.35 27.93 -32.28
N ALA A 592 0.04 29.19 -32.48
CA ALA A 592 0.17 30.15 -31.38
C ALA A 592 -1.15 30.34 -30.61
N PHE A 593 -2.27 30.44 -31.32
CA PHE A 593 -3.58 30.57 -30.68
C PHE A 593 -3.91 29.37 -29.79
N LEU A 594 -3.72 28.14 -30.30
CA LEU A 594 -3.98 26.92 -29.52
C LEU A 594 -3.05 26.79 -28.31
N VAL A 595 -1.82 27.31 -28.39
CA VAL A 595 -0.88 27.31 -27.26
C VAL A 595 -1.24 28.35 -26.21
N MET A 596 -1.64 29.55 -26.63
CA MET A 596 -1.97 30.64 -25.70
C MET A 596 -3.36 30.52 -25.08
N HIS A 597 -4.32 29.91 -25.77
CA HIS A 597 -5.72 29.85 -25.33
C HIS A 597 -6.25 28.43 -25.09
N GLY A 598 -5.52 27.38 -25.48
CA GLY A 598 -5.94 26.00 -25.31
C GLY A 598 -6.94 25.51 -26.37
N PRO A 599 -7.76 24.48 -26.04
CA PRO A 599 -8.74 23.90 -26.97
C PRO A 599 -9.78 24.91 -27.46
N ALA A 600 -10.07 24.91 -28.75
CA ALA A 600 -10.97 25.88 -29.38
C ALA A 600 -11.90 25.26 -30.42
N THR A 601 -13.14 25.73 -30.46
CA THR A 601 -14.12 25.35 -31.48
C THR A 601 -13.76 25.92 -32.85
N ARG A 602 -14.37 25.37 -33.90
CA ARG A 602 -14.23 25.90 -35.27
C ARG A 602 -14.55 27.39 -35.36
N ASP A 603 -15.62 27.85 -34.73
CA ASP A 603 -16.08 29.23 -34.86
C ASP A 603 -15.20 30.19 -34.06
N GLN A 604 -14.65 29.76 -32.92
CA GLN A 604 -13.62 30.52 -32.18
C GLN A 604 -12.36 30.70 -33.02
N LEU A 605 -11.87 29.62 -33.66
CA LEU A 605 -10.68 29.71 -34.51
C LEU A 605 -10.90 30.60 -35.74
N ILE A 606 -12.08 30.52 -36.37
CA ILE A 606 -12.42 31.40 -37.50
C ILE A 606 -12.48 32.86 -37.06
N THR A 607 -13.13 33.12 -35.92
CA THR A 607 -13.25 34.48 -35.37
C THR A 607 -11.88 35.05 -35.03
N ALA A 608 -11.02 34.28 -34.35
CA ALA A 608 -9.69 34.74 -33.97
C ALA A 608 -8.78 34.99 -35.18
N LEU A 609 -8.70 34.05 -36.12
CA LEU A 609 -7.74 34.14 -37.22
C LEU A 609 -8.16 35.10 -38.35
N TRP A 610 -9.43 35.49 -38.42
CA TRP A 610 -9.96 36.37 -39.48
C TRP A 610 -10.94 37.44 -38.94
N ASP A 611 -10.74 37.87 -37.70
CA ASP A 611 -11.43 39.01 -37.06
C ASP A 611 -12.96 38.98 -37.23
N GLY A 612 -13.56 37.79 -37.02
CA GLY A 612 -15.02 37.60 -37.07
C GLY A 612 -15.67 37.73 -38.45
N SER A 613 -14.90 37.71 -39.55
CA SER A 613 -15.46 37.86 -40.90
C SER A 613 -16.49 36.77 -41.23
N ALA A 614 -17.69 37.15 -41.69
CA ALA A 614 -18.79 36.21 -41.99
C ALA A 614 -18.67 35.50 -43.36
N ARG A 615 -17.46 35.34 -43.90
CA ARG A 615 -17.25 34.76 -45.24
C ARG A 615 -17.39 33.23 -45.17
N ARG A 616 -18.26 32.66 -46.02
CA ARG A 616 -18.48 31.20 -46.11
C ARG A 616 -17.21 30.41 -46.44
N GLU A 617 -16.24 31.04 -47.12
CA GLU A 617 -14.97 30.44 -47.55
C GLU A 617 -13.98 30.18 -46.40
N LEU A 618 -14.13 30.83 -45.24
CA LEU A 618 -13.17 30.71 -44.13
C LEU A 618 -13.10 29.29 -43.56
N GLY A 619 -14.18 28.52 -43.68
CA GLY A 619 -14.15 27.10 -43.35
C GLY A 619 -13.14 26.31 -44.17
N SER A 620 -12.96 26.66 -45.45
CA SER A 620 -11.97 26.03 -46.33
C SER A 620 -10.55 26.49 -45.98
N TYR A 621 -10.35 27.78 -45.67
CA TYR A 621 -9.03 28.28 -45.25
C TYR A 621 -8.59 27.71 -43.90
N LEU A 622 -9.50 27.55 -42.94
CA LEU A 622 -9.19 26.87 -41.68
C LEU A 622 -8.76 25.41 -41.92
N LYS A 623 -9.46 24.68 -42.81
CA LYS A 623 -9.07 23.30 -43.17
C LYS A 623 -7.67 23.25 -43.79
N GLN A 624 -7.32 24.22 -44.64
CA GLN A 624 -5.97 24.33 -45.22
C GLN A 624 -4.92 24.62 -44.15
N GLY A 625 -5.20 25.55 -43.22
CA GLY A 625 -4.33 25.85 -42.09
C GLY A 625 -4.10 24.65 -41.17
N LEU A 626 -5.18 23.95 -40.80
CA LEU A 626 -5.12 22.70 -40.03
C LEU A 626 -4.34 21.61 -40.76
N HIS A 627 -4.54 21.44 -42.06
CA HIS A 627 -3.80 20.46 -42.86
C HIS A 627 -2.31 20.78 -42.89
N ALA A 628 -1.93 22.02 -43.15
CA ALA A 628 -0.53 22.45 -43.17
C ALA A 628 0.15 22.30 -41.80
N LEU A 629 -0.57 22.61 -40.71
CA LEU A 629 -0.07 22.42 -39.35
C LEU A 629 0.12 20.93 -39.03
N ARG A 630 -0.87 20.09 -39.40
CA ARG A 630 -0.78 18.64 -39.20
C ARG A 630 0.38 18.02 -39.99
N GLU A 631 0.56 18.39 -41.25
CA GLU A 631 1.68 17.90 -42.06
C GLU A 631 3.04 18.31 -41.49
N ALA A 632 3.17 19.51 -40.94
CA ALA A 632 4.42 19.96 -40.34
C ALA A 632 4.77 19.21 -39.02
N LEU A 633 3.77 18.85 -38.21
CA LEU A 633 3.99 18.22 -36.90
C LEU A 633 3.98 16.69 -36.93
N ARG A 634 3.29 16.08 -37.91
CA ARG A 634 3.12 14.62 -38.01
C ARG A 634 4.44 13.82 -38.03
N PRO A 635 5.54 14.25 -38.68
CA PRO A 635 6.80 13.50 -38.69
C PRO A 635 7.40 13.26 -37.30
N TYR A 636 7.06 14.12 -36.34
CA TYR A 636 7.62 14.08 -34.99
C TYR A 636 6.76 13.28 -34.02
N LEU A 637 5.54 12.90 -34.40
CA LEU A 637 4.61 12.18 -33.53
C LEU A 637 4.57 10.68 -33.86
N PRO A 638 4.17 9.83 -32.89
CA PRO A 638 3.97 8.40 -33.15
C PRO A 638 3.01 8.15 -34.31
N VAL A 639 3.30 7.12 -35.11
CA VAL A 639 2.51 6.75 -36.30
C VAL A 639 1.03 6.62 -35.95
N GLY A 640 0.17 7.28 -36.72
CA GLY A 640 -1.29 7.28 -36.54
C GLY A 640 -1.83 8.35 -35.58
N THR A 641 -0.96 9.13 -34.92
CA THR A 641 -1.37 10.25 -34.07
C THR A 641 -1.79 11.45 -34.92
N ASP A 642 -2.96 12.04 -34.63
CA ASP A 642 -3.34 13.36 -35.17
C ASP A 642 -2.66 14.46 -34.32
N PRO A 643 -1.83 15.36 -34.91
CA PRO A 643 -1.23 16.46 -34.17
C PRO A 643 -2.24 17.48 -33.63
N VAL A 644 -3.40 17.62 -34.29
CA VAL A 644 -4.45 18.58 -33.92
C VAL A 644 -5.81 17.88 -33.96
N PRO A 645 -6.10 16.96 -33.01
CA PRO A 645 -7.35 16.20 -33.02
C PRO A 645 -8.57 17.10 -32.78
N LEU A 646 -9.71 16.70 -33.35
CA LEU A 646 -11.03 17.27 -33.06
C LEU A 646 -11.73 16.40 -32.03
N MET A 647 -11.80 16.84 -30.78
CA MET A 647 -12.41 16.09 -29.67
C MET A 647 -13.49 16.92 -28.98
N GLY A 648 -14.69 16.36 -28.84
CA GLY A 648 -15.82 17.09 -28.25
C GLY A 648 -16.15 18.41 -28.97
N GLY A 649 -15.93 18.48 -30.29
CA GLY A 649 -16.15 19.70 -31.09
C GLY A 649 -15.05 20.76 -30.99
N HIS A 650 -13.98 20.50 -30.24
CA HIS A 650 -12.85 21.41 -30.04
C HIS A 650 -11.59 20.86 -30.72
N TYR A 651 -10.88 21.71 -31.45
CA TYR A 651 -9.51 21.46 -31.89
C TYR A 651 -8.56 21.75 -30.74
N ARG A 652 -7.60 20.87 -30.52
CA ARG A 652 -6.55 21.01 -29.51
C ARG A 652 -5.24 20.44 -30.04
N LEU A 653 -4.11 20.83 -29.45
CA LEU A 653 -2.86 20.11 -29.71
C LEU A 653 -2.91 18.72 -29.10
N SER A 654 -2.25 17.77 -29.74
CA SER A 654 -2.15 16.38 -29.27
C SER A 654 -1.52 16.33 -27.87
N GLU A 655 -2.08 15.52 -26.97
CA GLU A 655 -1.51 15.23 -25.65
C GLU A 655 -0.17 14.48 -25.74
N LYS A 656 0.18 13.98 -26.93
CA LYS A 656 1.49 13.39 -27.23
C LYS A 656 2.57 14.42 -27.56
N LEU A 657 2.25 15.71 -27.51
CA LEU A 657 3.18 16.81 -27.72
C LEU A 657 3.27 17.64 -26.44
N ASN A 658 4.47 17.80 -25.90
CA ASN A 658 4.70 18.78 -24.83
C ASN A 658 5.01 20.13 -25.49
N VAL A 659 4.58 21.24 -24.90
CA VAL A 659 4.79 22.58 -25.47
C VAL A 659 5.51 23.48 -24.48
N SER A 660 6.63 24.04 -24.90
CA SER A 660 7.36 25.10 -24.19
C SER A 660 7.28 26.38 -25.00
N CYS A 661 6.75 27.45 -24.42
CA CYS A 661 6.49 28.71 -25.12
C CYS A 661 7.01 29.90 -24.29
N ASP A 662 7.83 30.76 -24.91
CA ASP A 662 8.34 31.98 -24.28
C ASP A 662 7.23 32.94 -23.81
N ALA A 663 6.23 33.18 -24.66
CA ALA A 663 5.10 34.05 -24.33
C ALA A 663 4.21 33.47 -23.21
N SER A 664 4.02 32.16 -23.18
CA SER A 664 3.28 31.50 -22.08
C SER A 664 4.03 31.60 -20.75
N ARG A 665 5.37 31.47 -20.77
CA ARG A 665 6.20 31.67 -19.58
C ARG A 665 6.09 33.10 -19.06
N LEU A 666 6.21 34.11 -19.92
CA LEU A 666 6.02 35.52 -19.55
C LEU A 666 4.68 35.77 -18.87
N ALA A 667 3.60 35.21 -19.44
CA ALA A 667 2.26 35.36 -18.90
C ALA A 667 2.10 34.77 -17.48
N GLN A 668 2.90 33.75 -17.15
CA GLN A 668 2.88 33.06 -15.86
C GLN A 668 3.83 33.70 -14.82
N SER A 669 4.94 34.32 -15.25
CA SER A 669 6.01 34.83 -14.38
C SER A 669 5.59 35.89 -13.35
N LEU A 670 4.45 36.57 -13.51
CA LEU A 670 3.94 37.50 -12.49
C LEU A 670 3.56 36.82 -11.16
N HIS A 671 3.43 35.49 -11.14
CA HIS A 671 2.95 34.74 -9.98
C HIS A 671 4.05 33.94 -9.27
N SER A 672 5.23 33.77 -9.88
CA SER A 672 6.38 33.07 -9.29
C SER A 672 7.69 33.63 -9.87
N VAL A 673 8.36 34.52 -9.14
CA VAL A 673 9.65 35.08 -9.54
C VAL A 673 10.74 34.35 -8.75
N GLN A 674 11.38 33.32 -9.35
CA GLN A 674 12.57 32.70 -8.76
C GLN A 674 13.87 33.28 -9.36
N GLU A 675 13.89 33.64 -10.66
CA GLU A 675 15.08 34.23 -11.30
C GLU A 675 14.71 35.37 -12.27
N PRO A 676 14.55 36.60 -11.76
CA PRO A 676 14.08 37.73 -12.55
C PRO A 676 15.05 38.18 -13.67
N ASP A 677 16.36 38.05 -13.46
CA ASP A 677 17.38 38.59 -14.37
C ASP A 677 17.46 37.83 -15.71
N GLU A 678 17.25 36.50 -15.70
CA GLU A 678 17.23 35.67 -16.91
C GLU A 678 16.00 35.92 -17.79
N VAL A 679 14.85 36.17 -17.17
CA VAL A 679 13.59 36.44 -17.88
C VAL A 679 13.71 37.74 -18.69
N VAL A 680 14.28 38.78 -18.09
CA VAL A 680 14.44 40.09 -18.75
C VAL A 680 15.51 40.06 -19.84
N THR A 681 16.59 39.27 -19.69
CA THR A 681 17.64 39.16 -20.70
C THR A 681 17.23 38.34 -21.91
N SER A 682 16.44 37.28 -21.72
CA SER A 682 16.10 36.33 -22.79
C SER A 682 14.84 36.69 -23.60
N GLN A 683 13.89 37.44 -23.02
CA GLN A 683 12.57 37.70 -23.61
C GLN A 683 12.44 39.07 -24.26
N THR A 684 13.17 39.29 -25.35
CA THR A 684 13.10 40.53 -26.11
C THR A 684 12.31 40.37 -27.42
N GLY A 685 11.38 41.30 -27.65
CA GLY A 685 10.71 41.50 -28.93
C GLY A 685 9.19 41.37 -28.90
N THR A 686 8.56 41.89 -29.95
CA THR A 686 7.10 41.94 -30.11
C THR A 686 6.51 40.54 -30.25
N PHE A 687 5.38 40.27 -29.58
CA PHE A 687 4.62 39.03 -29.76
C PHE A 687 4.07 38.93 -31.19
N LEU A 688 4.43 37.85 -31.90
CA LEU A 688 4.03 37.57 -33.28
C LEU A 688 4.04 38.83 -34.16
N PRO A 689 5.20 39.42 -34.48
CA PRO A 689 5.25 40.68 -35.23
C PRO A 689 4.65 40.54 -36.63
N ASP A 690 4.74 39.34 -37.21
CA ASP A 690 4.14 39.00 -38.48
C ASP A 690 2.66 38.63 -38.32
N THR A 691 1.89 39.20 -37.41
CA THR A 691 0.45 38.89 -37.27
C THR A 691 -0.33 40.14 -36.87
N ASP A 692 -1.38 40.44 -37.66
CA ASP A 692 -2.16 41.67 -37.55
C ASP A 692 -3.60 41.42 -37.05
N SER A 693 -3.91 40.20 -36.59
CA SER A 693 -5.24 39.88 -36.06
C SER A 693 -5.49 40.53 -34.71
N GLU A 694 -6.77 40.78 -34.42
CA GLU A 694 -7.19 41.52 -33.23
C GLU A 694 -6.73 40.82 -31.94
N TRP A 695 -6.87 39.49 -31.86
CA TRP A 695 -6.47 38.72 -30.67
C TRP A 695 -4.97 38.82 -30.40
N ALA A 696 -4.14 38.80 -31.46
CA ALA A 696 -2.69 38.88 -31.33
C ALA A 696 -2.27 40.27 -30.87
N SER A 697 -2.95 41.34 -31.35
CA SER A 697 -2.73 42.71 -30.87
C SER A 697 -3.09 42.86 -29.39
N VAL A 698 -4.26 42.37 -28.98
CA VAL A 698 -4.69 42.42 -27.56
C VAL A 698 -3.70 41.69 -26.66
N LEU A 699 -3.25 40.50 -27.06
CA LEU A 699 -2.30 39.71 -26.29
C LEU A 699 -0.90 40.35 -26.26
N ARG A 700 -0.46 40.96 -27.36
CA ARG A 700 0.79 41.73 -27.43
C ARG A 700 0.79 42.89 -26.43
N ASP A 701 -0.28 43.66 -26.36
CA ASP A 701 -0.41 44.77 -25.39
C ASP A 701 -0.45 44.26 -23.95
N GLN A 702 -1.05 43.10 -23.71
CA GLN A 702 -1.04 42.46 -22.39
C GLN A 702 0.37 42.03 -21.99
N LEU A 703 1.05 41.23 -22.82
CA LEU A 703 2.40 40.73 -22.57
C LEU A 703 3.41 41.88 -22.43
N GLN A 704 3.29 42.93 -23.23
CA GLN A 704 4.12 44.12 -23.12
C GLN A 704 3.96 44.80 -21.76
N ARG A 705 2.72 45.00 -21.28
CA ARG A 705 2.47 45.56 -19.94
C ARG A 705 3.02 44.67 -18.83
N GLN A 706 2.89 43.35 -18.97
CA GLN A 706 3.43 42.39 -18.00
C GLN A 706 4.96 42.46 -17.95
N LEU A 707 5.62 42.50 -19.10
CA LEU A 707 7.08 42.63 -19.19
C LEU A 707 7.58 43.95 -18.60
N LEU A 708 6.91 45.07 -18.90
CA LEU A 708 7.23 46.36 -18.30
C LEU A 708 7.08 46.32 -16.76
N THR A 709 6.00 45.72 -16.26
CA THR A 709 5.76 45.57 -14.82
C THR A 709 6.86 44.75 -14.15
N LEU A 710 7.26 43.63 -14.78
CA LEU A 710 8.33 42.77 -14.30
C LEU A 710 9.66 43.52 -14.26
N ILE A 711 10.05 44.19 -15.34
CA ILE A 711 11.29 44.99 -15.39
C ILE A 711 11.33 46.05 -14.29
N MET A 712 10.21 46.74 -14.06
CA MET A 712 10.12 47.76 -13.02
C MET A 712 10.27 47.15 -11.62
N GLY A 713 9.64 46.00 -11.35
CA GLY A 713 9.76 45.30 -10.06
C GLY A 713 11.20 44.88 -9.76
N ILE A 714 11.89 44.31 -10.76
CA ILE A 714 13.27 43.85 -10.63
C ILE A 714 14.22 45.02 -10.41
N GLY A 715 14.07 46.09 -11.20
CA GLY A 715 14.85 47.31 -11.01
C GLY A 715 14.67 47.87 -9.59
N GLN A 716 13.44 47.86 -9.07
CA GLN A 716 13.14 48.37 -7.72
C GLN A 716 13.82 47.54 -6.62
N GLU A 717 13.83 46.22 -6.73
CA GLU A 717 14.50 45.34 -5.78
C GLU A 717 16.02 45.57 -5.76
N LYS A 718 16.64 45.74 -6.93
CA LYS A 718 18.09 45.97 -7.04
C LYS A 718 18.51 47.38 -6.65
N GLN A 719 17.64 48.37 -6.80
CA GLN A 719 17.99 49.79 -6.65
C GLN A 719 18.64 50.14 -5.31
N ALA A 720 18.23 49.50 -4.21
CA ALA A 720 18.79 49.77 -2.89
C ALA A 720 20.22 49.23 -2.68
N THR A 721 20.61 48.18 -3.40
CA THR A 721 21.88 47.47 -3.20
C THR A 721 22.85 47.68 -4.35
N GLN A 722 22.34 47.79 -5.57
CA GLN A 722 23.07 47.87 -6.84
C GLN A 722 22.41 48.92 -7.77
N PRO A 723 22.50 50.21 -7.44
CA PRO A 723 21.77 51.27 -8.14
C PRO A 723 22.17 51.43 -9.62
N GLU A 724 23.44 51.19 -9.98
CA GLU A 724 23.87 51.23 -11.39
C GLU A 724 23.21 50.12 -12.21
N GLU A 725 23.16 48.90 -11.68
CA GLU A 725 22.55 47.75 -12.34
C GLU A 725 21.02 47.94 -12.46
N ALA A 726 20.38 48.46 -11.41
CA ALA A 726 18.97 48.84 -11.45
C ALA A 726 18.66 49.84 -12.58
N ALA A 727 19.51 50.87 -12.76
CA ALA A 727 19.36 51.83 -13.85
C ALA A 727 19.44 51.16 -15.23
N GLN A 728 20.37 50.22 -15.42
CA GLN A 728 20.49 49.45 -16.65
C GLN A 728 19.26 48.56 -16.91
N ILE A 729 18.67 47.98 -15.84
CA ILE A 729 17.44 47.19 -15.93
C ILE A 729 16.26 48.07 -16.35
N TYR A 730 16.07 49.22 -15.71
CA TYR A 730 15.00 50.16 -16.09
C TYR A 730 15.13 50.62 -17.55
N LEU A 731 16.34 50.88 -18.04
CA LEU A 731 16.56 51.24 -19.44
C LEU A 731 16.19 50.14 -20.44
N ARG A 732 16.02 48.88 -20.01
CA ARG A 732 15.46 47.84 -20.91
C ARG A 732 13.97 48.04 -21.16
N ALA A 733 13.22 48.59 -20.21
CA ALA A 733 11.82 48.94 -20.42
C ALA A 733 11.65 50.01 -21.50
N THR A 734 12.63 50.92 -21.65
CA THR A 734 12.60 51.97 -22.67
C THR A 734 12.92 51.44 -24.08
N GLN A 735 13.62 50.31 -24.19
CA GLN A 735 13.80 49.62 -25.47
C GLN A 735 12.50 48.94 -25.95
N ILE A 736 11.63 48.56 -25.03
CA ILE A 736 10.32 47.95 -25.31
C ILE A 736 9.29 49.04 -25.63
N ASN A 737 9.26 50.08 -24.80
CA ASN A 737 8.42 51.24 -25.00
C ASN A 737 9.23 52.53 -24.76
N PRO A 738 9.73 53.19 -25.83
CA PRO A 738 10.55 54.39 -25.73
C PRO A 738 9.89 55.54 -24.95
N THR A 739 8.56 55.61 -24.92
CA THR A 739 7.80 56.69 -24.28
C THR A 739 7.29 56.29 -22.90
N PHE A 740 7.78 55.17 -22.34
CA PHE A 740 7.45 54.74 -20.98
C PHE A 740 8.19 55.56 -19.92
N GLU A 741 7.65 56.75 -19.63
CA GLU A 741 8.19 57.72 -18.66
C GLU A 741 8.66 57.11 -17.32
N PRO A 742 7.90 56.20 -16.66
CA PRO A 742 8.31 55.67 -15.36
C PRO A 742 9.67 54.98 -15.35
N ALA A 743 10.06 54.33 -16.46
CA ALA A 743 11.35 53.67 -16.57
C ALA A 743 12.50 54.67 -16.71
N TRP A 744 12.31 55.74 -17.47
CA TRP A 744 13.30 56.82 -17.62
C TRP A 744 13.54 57.54 -16.29
N ASP A 745 12.46 57.85 -15.56
CA ASP A 745 12.55 58.47 -14.24
C ASP A 745 13.25 57.56 -13.24
N ALA A 746 12.87 56.29 -13.18
CA ALA A 746 13.48 55.33 -12.28
C ALA A 746 14.97 55.10 -12.60
N ALA A 747 15.35 55.05 -13.89
CA ALA A 747 16.74 54.98 -14.33
C ALA A 747 17.54 56.21 -13.89
N ALA A 748 16.99 57.42 -14.05
CA ALA A 748 17.66 58.65 -13.64
C ALA A 748 17.88 58.70 -12.12
N ILE A 749 16.87 58.31 -11.33
CA ILE A 749 16.99 58.24 -9.86
C ILE A 749 18.05 57.21 -9.45
N ALA A 750 18.06 56.05 -10.09
CA ALA A 750 19.03 54.99 -9.80
C ALA A 750 20.48 55.43 -10.17
N TYR A 751 20.69 56.12 -11.29
CA TYR A 751 22.00 56.70 -11.61
C TYR A 751 22.44 57.79 -10.63
N ASP A 752 21.53 58.65 -10.16
CA ASP A 752 21.85 59.65 -9.13
C ASP A 752 22.29 58.95 -7.82
N GLN A 753 21.60 57.86 -7.43
CA GLN A 753 21.97 57.06 -6.25
C GLN A 753 23.31 56.32 -6.42
N ALA A 754 23.66 55.93 -7.64
CA ALA A 754 24.96 55.34 -7.97
C ALA A 754 26.11 56.37 -8.02
N GLY A 755 25.82 57.68 -7.86
CA GLY A 755 26.83 58.73 -7.98
C GLY A 755 27.22 59.05 -9.43
N LEU A 756 26.34 58.76 -10.39
CA LEU A 756 26.54 58.96 -11.84
C LEU A 756 25.59 60.04 -12.41
N PRO A 757 25.65 61.31 -11.94
CA PRO A 757 24.67 62.36 -12.27
C PRO A 757 24.65 62.76 -13.75
N HIS A 758 25.75 62.57 -14.46
CA HIS A 758 25.82 62.83 -15.90
C HIS A 758 24.93 61.87 -16.71
N LEU A 759 24.87 60.59 -16.32
CA LEU A 759 23.96 59.60 -16.92
C LEU A 759 22.50 59.86 -16.54
N ALA A 760 22.24 60.29 -15.30
CA ALA A 760 20.91 60.70 -14.87
C ALA A 760 20.39 61.90 -15.68
N GLN A 761 21.24 62.92 -15.91
CA GLN A 761 20.89 64.05 -16.77
C GLN A 761 20.66 63.62 -18.22
N GLN A 762 21.49 62.71 -18.74
CA GLN A 762 21.34 62.17 -20.10
C GLN A 762 20.01 61.41 -20.27
N ALA A 763 19.62 60.58 -19.30
CA ALA A 763 18.34 59.87 -19.32
C ALA A 763 17.15 60.84 -19.38
N ARG A 764 17.14 61.89 -18.55
CA ARG A 764 16.10 62.94 -18.55
C ARG A 764 16.03 63.71 -19.86
N LEU A 765 17.18 64.09 -20.42
CA LEU A 765 17.25 64.79 -21.71
C LEU A 765 16.74 63.90 -22.85
N THR A 766 17.07 62.61 -22.83
CA THR A 766 16.62 61.65 -23.84
C THR A 766 15.10 61.50 -23.82
N LEU A 767 14.50 61.32 -22.64
CA LEU A 767 13.04 61.28 -22.51
C LEU A 767 12.39 62.56 -23.05
N ARG A 768 12.92 63.73 -22.67
CA ARG A 768 12.37 65.01 -23.13
C ARG A 768 12.38 65.13 -24.66
N HIS A 769 13.48 64.73 -25.30
CA HIS A 769 13.57 64.70 -26.76
C HIS A 769 12.53 63.76 -27.38
N LEU A 770 12.35 62.55 -26.83
CA LEU A 770 11.36 61.58 -27.32
C LEU A 770 9.92 62.10 -27.20
N LEU A 771 9.58 62.74 -26.07
CA LEU A 771 8.25 63.33 -25.89
C LEU A 771 8.04 64.53 -26.82
N ASP A 772 9.04 65.40 -26.97
CA ASP A 772 8.95 66.52 -27.91
C ASP A 772 8.75 66.03 -29.36
N GLU A 773 9.35 64.90 -29.76
CA GLU A 773 9.14 64.26 -31.08
C GLU A 773 7.76 63.60 -31.24
N GLU A 774 7.19 63.00 -30.19
CA GLU A 774 5.88 62.35 -30.24
C GLU A 774 4.72 63.36 -30.29
N PHE A 775 4.90 64.55 -29.70
CA PHE A 775 3.89 65.61 -29.62
C PHE A 775 4.09 66.77 -30.62
N SER A 776 5.12 66.71 -31.49
CA SER A 776 5.34 67.63 -32.62
C SER A 776 4.71 67.11 -33.91
#